data_AF-A0A963H5Z8-F1
#
_entry.id   AF-A0A963H5Z8-F1
#
_cell.length_a   1.000
_cell.length_b   1.000
_cell.length_c   1.000
_cell.angle_alpha   90.00
_cell.angle_beta   90.00
_cell.angle_gamma   90.00
#
_symmetry.space_group_name_H-M   'P 1'
#
loop_
_entity.id
_entity.type
_entity.pdbx_description
1 polymer ?
#
loop_
_entity_poly.entity_id
_entity_poly.type
_entity_poly.pdbx_seq_one_letter_code
_entity_poly.pdbx_strand_id
1 'polypeptide(L)'
;MAPKTLSKEAVLRARSRLEPELGRINLQRFDTVAGLLDVRGRANLGAIVEQLYPDQQKASALSNFRQFRRLLREGAASAGIKLSLETDGKTRSEPEARTCWFEGEDGAIEAVTRFVKAEVSDAERTGQDVMELVDSEAPPIVRFFVSYAHEDAADVGNLLKPLRHLLSAAANYRFEHWMDTKILPGERWRKEIASALNDCHFGLLFVSPAFLNSPFISEQELPHFVPRDGDDSGARKYAIPVALHRFPLDGSIRLKGLEPHQIFFDAKGRSFEERSTDKTRRDFAHALFTRLLAIVAKQRAAVPKPMAAKKHGGPSRRAGALESHLRAAVADDEDAACFVRTRGFVGSLDKLEEDAETKSEAPRADAIEYLGKWVNDPSAPPYCALLGEVGMGKTTTCRAFAAHLLQHREHTPAAALPIYLDLRLLGERAKSEPVLSDILTQVLARSWKGGHVDHAVQAQELIRLVQEEGALVIFDGLDEVLVHLTPAQGQQFARELFRILPPANKREPKSDGIRRGRLLISCRTHYFRTLRDQKTFLTAEGRDGVRHEDYRALVLLPFKEDQILSYLAEALPEEDPARVMDVIRSVHNLSEIAERPYTLSLITQHFHQIERWKAEGRKVTGLMLYRHMVLSWLERDMGKHQLSPDHKQALMEYFAAELWRSGKRMWRVGEVEQWLIDFLETNPRIAAHYSEINRELLKEDLRTATFLVREGEDGFRFAHTSLLEFFLAGFLRRAMVQGDEDALNLPAVSRETLHFFGQWLEEDEQHDAALATLARIRDAYRPLVSELAFEYTLYAAAHGLPAPSAVGFQLPGADLSDRVFGAESASGMLNLSRINLTGTTLRRTRWHGVNLESAVFVDARLAQAEFLGCRLVGSQWAGAELPAAVFRQCNAASADFGASICLSTHWLSCALAGSRGLPNAHRAAYYAGNSGCSAQPGLPPARGATEPWIFPSHLFSLCVSWSPDGSRLLSAGYDGTLRVWDAASGECLLTLRGHEDWVRSCAWSPDGGRLLSGGGDGTLRV
;
A
#
# COMPACT_ATOMS: atom_id res chain seq x y z
N MET A 1 -24.21 -36.67 -39.39
CA MET A 1 -23.89 -35.70 -38.32
C MET A 1 -24.88 -35.92 -37.20
N ALA A 2 -24.40 -36.16 -35.97
CA ALA A 2 -25.28 -36.20 -34.79
C ALA A 2 -25.90 -34.80 -34.57
N PRO A 3 -27.17 -34.68 -34.17
CA PRO A 3 -27.78 -33.38 -33.93
C PRO A 3 -27.04 -32.66 -32.79
N LYS A 4 -26.52 -31.45 -33.06
CA LYS A 4 -25.81 -30.63 -32.08
C LYS A 4 -26.82 -30.02 -31.12
N THR A 5 -26.65 -30.25 -29.82
CA THR A 5 -27.37 -29.52 -28.77
C THR A 5 -27.06 -28.03 -28.89
N LEU A 6 -28.09 -27.18 -28.88
CA LEU A 6 -27.94 -25.73 -28.97
C LEU A 6 -27.60 -25.13 -27.61
N SER A 7 -26.72 -24.12 -27.57
CA SER A 7 -26.45 -23.35 -26.35
C SER A 7 -27.66 -22.49 -25.97
N LYS A 8 -27.71 -22.05 -24.71
CA LYS A 8 -28.76 -21.17 -24.20
C LYS A 8 -28.91 -19.89 -25.03
N GLU A 9 -27.79 -19.29 -25.46
CA GLU A 9 -27.80 -18.08 -26.29
C GLU A 9 -28.34 -18.37 -27.70
N ALA A 10 -28.02 -19.54 -28.27
CA ALA A 10 -28.55 -19.95 -29.57
C ALA A 10 -30.07 -20.17 -29.54
N VAL A 11 -30.59 -20.74 -28.44
CA VAL A 11 -32.03 -20.91 -28.22
C VAL A 11 -32.74 -19.57 -28.03
N LEU A 12 -32.17 -18.65 -27.25
CA LEU A 12 -32.75 -17.32 -27.03
C LEU A 12 -32.79 -16.46 -28.31
N ARG A 13 -31.84 -16.64 -29.24
CA ARG A 13 -31.88 -15.96 -30.56
C ARG A 13 -33.09 -16.38 -31.41
N ALA A 14 -33.59 -17.61 -31.26
CA ALA A 14 -34.76 -18.08 -31.99
C ALA A 14 -36.07 -17.44 -31.50
N ARG A 15 -36.09 -16.87 -30.29
CA ARG A 15 -37.27 -16.31 -29.64
C ARG A 15 -37.99 -15.25 -30.48
N SER A 16 -37.26 -14.26 -31.00
CA SER A 16 -37.86 -13.14 -31.76
C SER A 16 -38.51 -13.58 -33.07
N ARG A 17 -38.06 -14.70 -33.64
CA ARG A 17 -38.62 -15.27 -34.86
C ARG A 17 -39.78 -16.23 -34.58
N LEU A 18 -39.86 -16.79 -33.38
CA LEU A 18 -40.96 -17.65 -32.93
C LEU A 18 -42.13 -16.86 -32.34
N GLU A 19 -41.91 -15.61 -31.92
CA GLU A 19 -42.93 -14.70 -31.38
C GLU A 19 -44.19 -14.51 -32.26
N PRO A 20 -44.11 -14.39 -33.60
CA PRO A 20 -45.32 -14.31 -34.44
C PRO A 20 -46.05 -15.65 -34.62
N GLU A 21 -45.37 -16.79 -34.43
CA GLU A 21 -45.92 -18.14 -34.68
C GLU A 21 -46.41 -18.84 -33.39
N LEU A 22 -45.88 -18.45 -32.23
CA LEU A 22 -46.27 -18.98 -30.93
C LEU A 22 -47.13 -17.98 -30.17
N GLY A 23 -48.35 -18.37 -29.83
CA GLY A 23 -49.21 -17.57 -28.94
C GLY A 23 -48.54 -17.27 -27.60
N ARG A 24 -48.89 -16.13 -26.97
CA ARG A 24 -48.25 -15.56 -25.77
C ARG A 24 -47.96 -16.57 -24.65
N ILE A 25 -48.88 -17.50 -24.41
CA ILE A 25 -48.73 -18.55 -23.39
C ILE A 25 -47.61 -19.53 -23.75
N ASN A 26 -47.51 -19.97 -25.01
CA ASN A 26 -46.46 -20.90 -25.43
C ASN A 26 -45.10 -20.21 -25.57
N LEU A 27 -45.08 -18.91 -25.88
CA LEU A 27 -43.84 -18.13 -25.86
C LEU A 27 -43.29 -17.98 -24.42
N GLN A 28 -44.17 -17.75 -23.43
CA GLN A 28 -43.78 -17.76 -22.02
C GLN A 28 -43.25 -19.13 -21.58
N ARG A 29 -43.90 -20.22 -22.00
CA ARG A 29 -43.40 -21.59 -21.73
C ARG A 29 -42.03 -21.83 -22.36
N PHE A 30 -41.80 -21.31 -23.57
CA PHE A 30 -40.48 -21.36 -24.22
C PHE A 30 -39.41 -20.61 -23.41
N ASP A 31 -39.72 -19.40 -22.95
CA ASP A 31 -38.82 -18.59 -22.13
C ASP A 31 -38.48 -19.29 -20.80
N THR A 32 -39.46 -19.91 -20.13
CA THR A 32 -39.24 -20.70 -18.91
C THR A 32 -38.32 -21.89 -19.16
N VAL A 33 -38.53 -22.65 -20.25
CA VAL A 33 -37.66 -23.79 -20.59
C VAL A 33 -36.24 -23.32 -20.93
N ALA A 34 -36.09 -22.23 -21.67
CA ALA A 34 -34.79 -21.64 -22.00
C ALA A 34 -34.06 -21.12 -20.75
N GLY A 35 -34.80 -20.60 -19.76
CA GLY A 35 -34.27 -20.14 -18.48
C GLY A 35 -33.63 -21.26 -17.65
N LEU A 36 -34.18 -22.47 -17.73
CA LEU A 36 -33.76 -23.67 -16.99
C LEU A 36 -32.58 -24.43 -17.62
N LEU A 37 -32.08 -24.00 -18.80
CA LEU A 37 -30.94 -24.63 -19.46
C LEU A 37 -29.63 -24.31 -18.72
N ASP A 38 -28.82 -25.35 -18.51
CA ASP A 38 -27.44 -25.24 -18.01
C ASP A 38 -26.46 -24.74 -19.10
N VAL A 39 -25.19 -24.57 -18.74
CA VAL A 39 -24.12 -24.10 -19.64
C VAL A 39 -23.93 -25.01 -20.86
N ARG A 40 -24.39 -26.26 -20.81
CA ARG A 40 -24.34 -27.24 -21.90
C ARG A 40 -25.64 -27.32 -22.70
N GLY A 41 -26.61 -26.43 -22.44
CA GLY A 41 -27.89 -26.38 -23.14
C GLY A 41 -28.86 -27.51 -22.76
N ARG A 42 -28.74 -28.06 -21.54
CA ARG A 42 -29.58 -29.15 -21.05
C ARG A 42 -30.33 -28.77 -19.79
N ALA A 43 -31.49 -29.37 -19.56
CA ALA A 43 -32.33 -29.14 -18.40
C ALA A 43 -33.01 -30.43 -17.91
N ASN A 44 -33.33 -30.49 -16.61
CA ASN A 44 -34.06 -31.61 -16.02
C ASN A 44 -35.55 -31.56 -16.40
N LEU A 45 -36.10 -32.67 -16.89
CA LEU A 45 -37.48 -32.72 -17.35
C LEU A 45 -38.50 -32.59 -16.20
N GLY A 46 -38.20 -33.15 -15.03
CA GLY A 46 -39.03 -33.00 -13.82
C GLY A 46 -39.18 -31.54 -13.42
N ALA A 47 -38.07 -30.81 -13.34
CA ALA A 47 -38.06 -29.38 -13.02
C ALA A 47 -38.82 -28.53 -14.06
N ILE A 48 -38.71 -28.88 -15.34
CA ILE A 48 -39.46 -28.21 -16.41
C ILE A 48 -40.97 -28.45 -16.24
N VAL A 49 -41.38 -29.70 -16.03
CA VAL A 49 -42.81 -30.04 -15.94
C VAL A 49 -43.46 -29.42 -14.70
N GLU A 50 -42.74 -29.41 -13.57
CA GLU A 50 -43.19 -28.77 -12.33
C GLU A 50 -43.37 -27.26 -12.50
N GLN A 51 -42.43 -26.56 -13.15
CA GLN A 51 -42.55 -25.11 -13.36
C GLN A 51 -43.58 -24.73 -14.43
N LEU A 52 -43.75 -25.54 -15.49
CA LEU A 52 -44.71 -25.24 -16.55
C LEU A 52 -46.15 -25.60 -16.17
N TYR A 53 -46.35 -26.59 -15.28
CA TYR A 53 -47.66 -27.15 -14.93
C TYR A 53 -47.75 -27.55 -13.42
N PRO A 54 -47.56 -26.60 -12.48
CA PRO A 54 -47.39 -26.89 -11.05
C PRO A 54 -48.61 -27.59 -10.38
N ASP A 55 -49.83 -27.31 -10.85
CA ASP A 55 -51.07 -27.81 -10.24
C ASP A 55 -51.71 -29.01 -10.97
N GLN A 56 -50.95 -29.69 -11.84
CA GLN A 56 -51.45 -30.81 -12.64
C GLN A 56 -50.89 -32.15 -12.18
N GLN A 57 -51.72 -33.20 -12.20
CA GLN A 57 -51.23 -34.57 -12.00
C GLN A 57 -50.14 -34.92 -13.03
N LYS A 58 -49.07 -35.59 -12.59
CA LYS A 58 -47.86 -35.87 -13.39
C LYS A 58 -48.16 -36.42 -14.80
N ALA A 59 -49.15 -37.30 -14.94
CA ALA A 59 -49.56 -37.87 -16.23
C ALA A 59 -50.14 -36.81 -17.20
N SER A 60 -50.98 -35.90 -16.69
CA SER A 60 -51.57 -34.79 -17.46
C SER A 60 -50.53 -33.73 -17.82
N ALA A 61 -49.63 -33.41 -16.89
CA ALA A 61 -48.55 -32.45 -17.10
C ALA A 61 -47.58 -32.91 -18.21
N LEU A 62 -47.23 -34.20 -18.25
CA LEU A 62 -46.42 -34.80 -19.32
C LEU A 62 -47.14 -34.81 -20.68
N SER A 63 -48.46 -35.01 -20.69
CA SER A 63 -49.26 -34.93 -21.93
C SER A 63 -49.25 -33.51 -22.50
N ASN A 64 -49.47 -32.51 -21.65
CA ASN A 64 -49.44 -31.09 -22.03
C ASN A 64 -48.03 -30.63 -22.46
N PHE A 65 -46.98 -31.15 -21.83
CA PHE A 65 -45.61 -30.90 -22.26
C PHE A 65 -45.33 -31.46 -23.67
N ARG A 66 -45.82 -32.66 -23.99
CA ARG A 66 -45.71 -33.22 -25.37
C ARG A 66 -46.46 -32.38 -26.38
N GLN A 67 -47.64 -31.87 -26.02
CA GLN A 67 -48.41 -30.96 -26.87
C GLN A 67 -47.67 -29.64 -27.10
N PHE A 68 -47.09 -29.05 -26.07
CA PHE A 68 -46.25 -27.85 -26.18
C PHE A 68 -45.05 -28.09 -27.10
N ARG A 69 -44.36 -29.23 -26.96
CA ARG A 69 -43.24 -29.63 -27.82
C ARG A 69 -43.63 -29.75 -29.29
N ARG A 70 -44.83 -30.27 -29.57
CA ARG A 70 -45.39 -30.35 -30.92
C ARG A 70 -45.66 -28.96 -31.48
N LEU A 71 -46.35 -28.10 -30.73
CA LEU A 71 -46.65 -26.72 -31.14
C LEU A 71 -45.38 -25.89 -31.38
N LEU A 72 -44.35 -26.10 -30.57
CA LEU A 72 -43.05 -25.47 -30.75
C LEU A 72 -42.35 -25.92 -32.03
N ARG A 73 -42.41 -27.21 -32.35
CA ARG A 73 -41.86 -27.76 -33.60
C ARG A 73 -42.62 -27.25 -34.83
N GLU A 74 -43.95 -27.16 -34.74
CA GLU A 74 -44.81 -26.61 -35.79
C GLU A 74 -44.54 -25.11 -36.00
N GLY A 75 -44.48 -24.31 -34.93
CA GLY A 75 -44.16 -22.88 -35.00
C GLY A 75 -42.75 -22.61 -35.51
N ALA A 76 -41.77 -23.45 -35.14
CA ALA A 76 -40.42 -23.36 -35.68
C ALA A 76 -40.38 -23.67 -37.19
N ALA A 77 -41.13 -24.69 -37.65
CA ALA A 77 -41.23 -25.01 -39.07
C ALA A 77 -41.89 -23.88 -39.88
N SER A 78 -42.96 -23.28 -39.37
CA SER A 78 -43.61 -22.11 -40.00
C SER A 78 -42.70 -20.88 -40.05
N ALA A 79 -41.89 -20.66 -39.00
CA ALA A 79 -40.88 -19.60 -38.96
C ALA A 79 -39.63 -19.90 -39.83
N GLY A 80 -39.55 -21.07 -40.47
CA GLY A 80 -38.40 -21.50 -41.28
C GLY A 80 -37.14 -21.80 -40.46
N ILE A 81 -37.29 -22.18 -39.18
CA ILE A 81 -36.20 -22.49 -38.26
C ILE A 81 -36.20 -23.98 -37.96
N LYS A 82 -35.07 -24.65 -38.19
CA LYS A 82 -34.87 -26.00 -37.66
C LYS A 82 -34.56 -25.91 -36.18
N LEU A 83 -35.61 -25.93 -35.35
CA LEU A 83 -35.52 -25.96 -33.90
C LEU A 83 -36.53 -26.99 -33.37
N SER A 84 -36.05 -27.96 -32.60
CA SER A 84 -36.88 -28.90 -31.86
C SER A 84 -36.41 -29.05 -30.42
N LEU A 85 -37.36 -29.21 -29.52
CA LEU A 85 -37.08 -29.55 -28.12
C LEU A 85 -37.15 -31.08 -28.01
N GLU A 86 -36.05 -31.70 -27.62
CA GLU A 86 -35.89 -33.15 -27.51
C GLU A 86 -35.73 -33.58 -26.06
N THR A 87 -36.07 -34.84 -25.78
CA THR A 87 -35.92 -35.46 -24.46
C THR A 87 -35.18 -36.78 -24.61
N ASP A 88 -34.50 -37.23 -23.57
CA ASP A 88 -33.87 -38.54 -23.59
C ASP A 88 -34.87 -39.70 -23.85
N GLY A 89 -34.36 -40.76 -24.46
CA GLY A 89 -35.12 -41.96 -24.84
C GLY A 89 -35.52 -42.87 -23.67
N LYS A 90 -35.32 -42.43 -22.41
CA LYS A 90 -35.59 -43.20 -21.20
C LYS A 90 -37.08 -43.11 -20.82
N THR A 91 -37.95 -43.62 -21.68
CA THR A 91 -39.42 -43.51 -21.53
C THR A 91 -40.01 -44.29 -20.34
N ARG A 92 -39.25 -45.22 -19.74
CA ARG A 92 -39.62 -45.99 -18.54
C ARG A 92 -39.10 -45.38 -17.22
N SER A 93 -38.36 -44.27 -17.27
CA SER A 93 -37.80 -43.60 -16.10
C SER A 93 -38.68 -42.43 -15.66
N GLU A 94 -38.71 -42.18 -14.34
CA GLU A 94 -39.40 -41.03 -13.76
C GLU A 94 -38.90 -39.70 -14.35
N PRO A 95 -39.75 -38.66 -14.51
CA PRO A 95 -39.39 -37.38 -15.13
C PRO A 95 -38.18 -36.69 -14.52
N GLU A 96 -37.97 -36.85 -13.22
CA GLU A 96 -36.85 -36.27 -12.45
C GLU A 96 -35.50 -36.90 -12.84
N ALA A 97 -35.50 -38.08 -13.47
CA ALA A 97 -34.29 -38.75 -13.96
C ALA A 97 -34.04 -38.52 -15.47
N ARG A 98 -34.83 -37.64 -16.10
CA ARG A 98 -34.82 -37.42 -17.56
C ARG A 98 -34.29 -36.04 -17.93
N THR A 99 -33.58 -35.96 -19.04
CA THR A 99 -32.99 -34.71 -19.56
C THR A 99 -33.69 -34.23 -20.83
N CYS A 100 -33.81 -32.91 -20.96
CA CYS A 100 -34.41 -32.19 -22.07
C CYS A 100 -33.39 -31.20 -22.66
N TRP A 101 -33.37 -31.02 -23.99
CA TRP A 101 -32.46 -30.09 -24.68
C TRP A 101 -33.03 -29.63 -26.02
N PHE A 102 -32.49 -28.54 -26.57
CA PHE A 102 -32.86 -28.09 -27.92
C PHE A 102 -31.89 -28.62 -28.96
N GLU A 103 -32.43 -29.09 -30.08
CA GLU A 103 -31.69 -29.49 -31.29
C GLU A 103 -32.09 -28.59 -32.45
N GLY A 104 -31.13 -28.24 -33.30
CA GLY A 104 -31.41 -27.39 -34.44
C GLY A 104 -30.19 -26.88 -35.18
N GLU A 105 -30.43 -26.13 -36.24
CA GLU A 105 -29.38 -25.44 -37.00
C GLU A 105 -29.34 -23.96 -36.59
N ASP A 106 -28.15 -23.45 -36.26
CA ASP A 106 -27.96 -22.03 -35.99
C ASP A 106 -28.09 -21.25 -37.32
N GLY A 107 -29.23 -20.55 -37.48
CA GLY A 107 -29.63 -19.88 -38.72
C GLY A 107 -28.72 -18.75 -39.20
N ALA A 108 -27.63 -18.44 -38.50
CA ALA A 108 -26.59 -17.53 -38.97
C ALA A 108 -25.57 -18.20 -39.92
N ILE A 109 -25.35 -19.51 -39.80
CA ILE A 109 -24.29 -20.22 -40.53
C ILE A 109 -24.70 -20.52 -41.98
N GLU A 110 -25.98 -20.78 -42.26
CA GLU A 110 -26.43 -21.18 -43.61
C GLU A 110 -26.56 -20.00 -44.60
N ALA A 111 -26.86 -18.78 -44.13
CA ALA A 111 -26.91 -17.58 -44.98
C ALA A 111 -25.51 -17.23 -45.54
N VAL A 112 -24.46 -17.50 -44.76
CA VAL A 112 -23.06 -17.35 -45.16
C VAL A 112 -22.64 -18.53 -46.05
N THR A 113 -23.05 -19.77 -45.72
CA THR A 113 -22.63 -20.97 -46.47
C THR A 113 -23.30 -21.13 -47.84
N ARG A 114 -24.56 -20.69 -48.03
CA ARG A 114 -25.24 -20.72 -49.35
C ARG A 114 -24.66 -19.72 -50.34
N PHE A 115 -24.19 -18.56 -49.87
CA PHE A 115 -23.55 -17.56 -50.73
C PHE A 115 -22.11 -17.97 -51.07
N VAL A 116 -21.38 -18.55 -50.12
CA VAL A 116 -20.03 -19.10 -50.37
C VAL A 116 -20.05 -20.23 -51.40
N LYS A 117 -21.04 -21.14 -51.36
CA LYS A 117 -21.17 -22.21 -52.37
C LYS A 117 -21.53 -21.71 -53.77
N ALA A 118 -22.14 -20.52 -53.91
CA ALA A 118 -22.47 -19.95 -55.21
C ALA A 118 -21.27 -19.28 -55.90
N GLU A 119 -20.25 -18.82 -55.15
CA GLU A 119 -18.99 -18.32 -55.73
C GLU A 119 -17.90 -19.40 -55.87
N VAL A 120 -17.97 -20.49 -55.10
CA VAL A 120 -17.00 -21.59 -55.21
C VAL A 120 -17.12 -22.34 -56.54
N SER A 121 -18.28 -22.32 -57.22
CA SER A 121 -18.42 -22.94 -58.56
C SER A 121 -17.66 -22.20 -59.67
N ASP A 122 -17.27 -20.93 -59.46
CA ASP A 122 -16.41 -20.20 -60.39
C ASP A 122 -14.92 -20.39 -60.08
N ALA A 123 -14.57 -20.78 -58.85
CA ALA A 123 -13.19 -20.96 -58.39
C ALA A 123 -12.62 -22.38 -58.65
N GLU A 124 -13.46 -23.39 -58.91
CA GLU A 124 -13.02 -24.75 -59.27
C GLU A 124 -12.30 -24.83 -60.64
N ARG A 125 -12.22 -23.73 -61.39
CA ARG A 125 -11.53 -23.68 -62.68
C ARG A 125 -10.03 -23.33 -62.59
N THR A 126 -9.52 -22.98 -61.41
CA THR A 126 -8.10 -22.69 -61.20
C THR A 126 -7.61 -23.39 -59.94
N GLY A 127 -7.16 -24.65 -60.11
CA GLY A 127 -6.77 -25.51 -59.01
C GLY A 127 -5.66 -24.94 -58.13
N GLN A 128 -5.94 -24.79 -56.83
CA GLN A 128 -4.97 -24.75 -55.75
C GLN A 128 -5.55 -25.46 -54.53
N ASP A 129 -4.70 -26.29 -53.91
CA ASP A 129 -5.02 -27.24 -52.85
C ASP A 129 -5.61 -26.63 -51.57
N VAL A 130 -6.56 -27.36 -51.00
CA VAL A 130 -7.24 -27.09 -49.73
C VAL A 130 -6.37 -27.60 -48.58
N MET A 131 -6.05 -26.73 -47.61
CA MET A 131 -5.33 -27.10 -46.39
C MET A 131 -6.25 -26.98 -45.16
N GLU A 132 -6.30 -28.04 -44.36
CA GLU A 132 -7.09 -28.19 -43.13
C GLU A 132 -6.75 -27.11 -42.09
N LEU A 133 -7.80 -26.49 -41.54
CA LEU A 133 -7.73 -25.51 -40.45
C LEU A 133 -7.64 -26.24 -39.10
N VAL A 134 -6.54 -25.98 -38.39
CA VAL A 134 -6.41 -26.25 -36.96
C VAL A 134 -6.96 -25.03 -36.20
N ASP A 135 -7.83 -25.30 -35.23
CA ASP A 135 -8.57 -24.34 -34.41
C ASP A 135 -7.65 -23.36 -33.64
N SER A 136 -7.88 -22.05 -33.79
CA SER A 136 -7.36 -20.99 -32.90
C SER A 136 -8.52 -20.18 -32.33
N GLU A 137 -8.65 -20.12 -31.01
CA GLU A 137 -9.89 -19.76 -30.28
C GLU A 137 -10.22 -18.25 -30.13
N ALA A 138 -9.69 -17.31 -30.94
CA ALA A 138 -10.13 -15.91 -30.87
C ALA A 138 -10.16 -15.17 -32.23
N PRO A 139 -11.25 -14.44 -32.56
CA PRO A 139 -11.35 -13.74 -33.83
C PRO A 139 -10.48 -12.47 -33.88
N PRO A 140 -9.73 -12.23 -34.97
CA PRO A 140 -8.81 -11.10 -35.17
C PRO A 140 -9.47 -9.72 -35.08
N ILE A 141 -8.78 -8.73 -34.51
CA ILE A 141 -9.28 -7.36 -34.35
C ILE A 141 -9.03 -6.50 -35.60
N VAL A 142 -10.07 -5.84 -36.11
CA VAL A 142 -10.04 -4.95 -37.27
C VAL A 142 -10.48 -3.54 -36.86
N ARG A 143 -9.51 -2.64 -36.72
CA ARG A 143 -9.67 -1.21 -36.42
C ARG A 143 -9.87 -0.33 -37.66
N PHE A 144 -10.84 0.58 -37.63
CA PHE A 144 -11.07 1.56 -38.70
C PHE A 144 -11.44 2.95 -38.19
N PHE A 145 -11.15 3.99 -38.97
CA PHE A 145 -11.53 5.36 -38.65
C PHE A 145 -12.74 5.78 -39.49
N VAL A 146 -13.74 6.40 -38.88
CA VAL A 146 -14.93 6.92 -39.59
C VAL A 146 -14.79 8.42 -39.76
N SER A 147 -14.76 8.86 -41.02
CA SER A 147 -14.62 10.26 -41.41
C SER A 147 -15.88 10.73 -42.15
N TYR A 148 -16.43 11.87 -41.75
CA TYR A 148 -17.67 12.45 -42.29
C TYR A 148 -17.73 13.96 -42.00
N ALA A 149 -18.55 14.73 -42.72
CA ALA A 149 -18.81 16.12 -42.34
C ALA A 149 -19.85 16.18 -41.22
N HIS A 150 -19.67 17.07 -40.24
CA HIS A 150 -20.61 17.18 -39.11
C HIS A 150 -22.07 17.45 -39.53
N GLU A 151 -22.28 18.12 -40.66
CA GLU A 151 -23.61 18.36 -41.24
C GLU A 151 -24.33 17.05 -41.62
N ASP A 152 -23.55 16.00 -41.91
CA ASP A 152 -24.03 14.67 -42.31
C ASP A 152 -24.21 13.70 -41.13
N ALA A 153 -24.01 14.15 -39.88
CA ALA A 153 -23.96 13.29 -38.69
C ALA A 153 -25.22 12.43 -38.51
N ALA A 154 -26.39 12.97 -38.84
CA ALA A 154 -27.66 12.26 -38.73
C ALA A 154 -27.75 11.08 -39.71
N ASP A 155 -27.34 11.28 -40.96
CA ASP A 155 -27.38 10.26 -42.01
C ASP A 155 -26.30 9.20 -41.81
N VAL A 156 -25.11 9.61 -41.35
CA VAL A 156 -24.04 8.70 -40.92
C VAL A 156 -24.49 7.84 -39.74
N GLY A 157 -25.15 8.42 -38.74
CA GLY A 157 -25.73 7.67 -37.62
C GLY A 157 -26.77 6.63 -38.06
N ASN A 158 -27.63 7.00 -39.02
CA ASN A 158 -28.65 6.13 -39.58
C ASN A 158 -28.08 4.94 -40.37
N LEU A 159 -26.92 5.10 -41.01
CA LEU A 159 -26.21 4.02 -41.71
C LEU A 159 -25.32 3.18 -40.78
N LEU A 160 -24.64 3.81 -39.82
CA LEU A 160 -23.78 3.12 -38.85
C LEU A 160 -24.57 2.23 -37.90
N LYS A 161 -25.81 2.57 -37.55
CA LYS A 161 -26.64 1.77 -36.65
C LYS A 161 -26.88 0.33 -37.16
N PRO A 162 -27.40 0.10 -38.40
CA PRO A 162 -27.51 -1.24 -38.95
C PRO A 162 -26.14 -1.87 -39.27
N LEU A 163 -25.15 -1.09 -39.71
CA LEU A 163 -23.81 -1.60 -40.02
C LEU A 163 -23.08 -2.14 -38.77
N ARG A 164 -23.22 -1.47 -37.61
CA ARG A 164 -22.63 -1.91 -36.33
C ARG A 164 -23.19 -3.26 -35.89
N HIS A 165 -24.49 -3.49 -36.09
CA HIS A 165 -25.10 -4.78 -35.79
C HIS A 165 -24.51 -5.90 -36.68
N LEU A 166 -24.23 -5.61 -37.95
CA LEU A 166 -23.60 -6.57 -38.86
C LEU A 166 -22.14 -6.83 -38.51
N LEU A 167 -21.38 -5.77 -38.19
CA LEU A 167 -19.98 -5.87 -37.74
C LEU A 167 -19.85 -6.67 -36.43
N SER A 168 -20.75 -6.47 -35.47
CA SER A 168 -20.75 -7.25 -34.22
C SER A 168 -21.18 -8.71 -34.40
N ALA A 169 -21.91 -9.02 -35.49
CA ALA A 169 -22.37 -10.37 -35.81
C ALA A 169 -21.34 -11.19 -36.59
N ALA A 170 -20.23 -10.58 -37.03
CA ALA A 170 -19.16 -11.27 -37.73
C ALA A 170 -18.34 -12.13 -36.76
N ALA A 171 -18.63 -13.43 -36.67
CA ALA A 171 -17.93 -14.35 -35.75
C ALA A 171 -16.42 -14.45 -36.02
N ASN A 172 -15.97 -14.11 -37.23
CA ASN A 172 -14.59 -14.27 -37.68
C ASN A 172 -13.72 -13.03 -37.46
N TYR A 173 -14.29 -11.89 -37.03
CA TYR A 173 -13.57 -10.63 -36.86
C TYR A 173 -14.16 -9.78 -35.73
N ARG A 174 -13.30 -9.17 -34.90
CA ARG A 174 -13.72 -8.19 -33.90
C ARG A 174 -13.46 -6.78 -34.42
N PHE A 175 -14.49 -5.98 -34.67
CA PHE A 175 -14.34 -4.65 -35.25
C PHE A 175 -14.29 -3.53 -34.19
N GLU A 176 -13.33 -2.61 -34.33
CA GLU A 176 -13.18 -1.42 -33.48
C GLU A 176 -13.16 -0.17 -34.37
N HIS A 177 -13.78 0.94 -33.91
CA HIS A 177 -13.80 2.17 -34.69
C HIS A 177 -13.75 3.46 -33.88
N TRP A 178 -13.06 4.45 -34.46
CA TRP A 178 -13.00 5.82 -33.97
C TRP A 178 -13.83 6.76 -34.85
N MET A 179 -14.35 7.81 -34.23
CA MET A 179 -15.11 8.89 -34.85
C MET A 179 -14.95 10.12 -33.94
N ASP A 180 -14.94 11.31 -34.53
CA ASP A 180 -14.75 12.59 -33.86
C ASP A 180 -15.58 12.77 -32.57
N THR A 181 -16.85 12.38 -32.56
CA THR A 181 -17.80 12.52 -31.45
C THR A 181 -17.49 11.64 -30.25
N LYS A 182 -16.57 10.66 -30.38
CA LYS A 182 -16.09 9.83 -29.27
C LYS A 182 -14.79 10.34 -28.65
N ILE A 183 -14.18 11.35 -29.26
CA ILE A 183 -12.99 12.04 -28.76
C ILE A 183 -13.51 13.28 -27.99
N LEU A 184 -12.85 13.73 -26.92
CA LEU A 184 -13.34 14.87 -26.10
C LEU A 184 -12.71 16.19 -26.57
N PRO A 185 -13.48 17.26 -26.87
CA PRO A 185 -12.91 18.52 -27.36
C PRO A 185 -12.00 19.18 -26.32
N GLY A 186 -10.75 19.50 -26.69
CA GLY A 186 -9.76 20.15 -25.80
C GLY A 186 -8.39 20.38 -26.48
N GLU A 187 -7.39 20.89 -25.74
CA GLU A 187 -6.03 21.20 -26.28
C GLU A 187 -5.32 20.00 -26.93
N ARG A 188 -5.77 18.77 -26.63
CA ARG A 188 -5.22 17.51 -27.19
C ARG A 188 -6.06 16.90 -28.32
N TRP A 189 -7.21 17.46 -28.68
CA TRP A 189 -8.15 16.92 -29.69
C TRP A 189 -7.48 16.55 -31.01
N ARG A 190 -6.65 17.44 -31.56
CA ARG A 190 -5.94 17.20 -32.83
C ARG A 190 -4.90 16.08 -32.72
N LYS A 191 -4.26 15.94 -31.55
CA LYS A 191 -3.28 14.86 -31.30
C LYS A 191 -3.99 13.50 -31.18
N GLU A 192 -5.18 13.46 -30.59
CA GLU A 192 -5.96 12.24 -30.44
C GLU A 192 -6.54 11.75 -31.78
N ILE A 193 -7.01 12.65 -32.64
CA ILE A 193 -7.42 12.32 -34.01
C ILE A 193 -6.23 11.80 -34.82
N ALA A 194 -5.07 12.46 -34.74
CA ALA A 194 -3.86 12.00 -35.43
C ALA A 194 -3.40 10.61 -34.94
N SER A 195 -3.53 10.31 -33.64
CA SER A 195 -3.26 8.97 -33.09
C SER A 195 -4.24 7.94 -33.63
N ALA A 196 -5.55 8.24 -33.63
CA ALA A 196 -6.58 7.33 -34.15
C ALA A 196 -6.40 7.03 -35.65
N LEU A 197 -6.02 8.04 -36.44
CA LEU A 197 -5.68 7.89 -37.85
C LEU A 197 -4.41 7.03 -38.03
N ASN A 198 -3.44 7.12 -37.13
CA ASN A 198 -2.23 6.29 -37.13
C ASN A 198 -2.46 4.84 -36.65
N ASP A 199 -3.47 4.59 -35.83
CA ASP A 199 -3.76 3.24 -35.30
C ASP A 199 -4.84 2.47 -36.11
N CYS A 200 -5.53 3.15 -37.04
CA CYS A 200 -6.53 2.49 -37.89
C CYS A 200 -5.88 1.69 -39.04
N HIS A 201 -6.49 0.56 -39.40
CA HIS A 201 -6.08 -0.24 -40.56
C HIS A 201 -6.62 0.33 -41.88
N PHE A 202 -7.83 0.93 -41.85
CA PHE A 202 -8.46 1.60 -42.99
C PHE A 202 -9.40 2.73 -42.54
N GLY A 203 -9.71 3.64 -43.45
CA GLY A 203 -10.69 4.72 -43.26
C GLY A 203 -12.02 4.40 -43.96
N LEU A 204 -13.15 4.57 -43.27
CA LEU A 204 -14.48 4.57 -43.85
C LEU A 204 -14.93 6.03 -44.03
N LEU A 205 -14.93 6.50 -45.28
CA LEU A 205 -15.12 7.93 -45.61
C LEU A 205 -16.52 8.14 -46.16
N PHE A 206 -17.38 8.88 -45.46
CA PHE A 206 -18.72 9.22 -45.95
C PHE A 206 -18.66 10.48 -46.82
N VAL A 207 -18.71 10.28 -48.13
CA VAL A 207 -18.49 11.32 -49.13
C VAL A 207 -19.82 12.02 -49.45
N SER A 208 -19.80 13.34 -49.28
CA SER A 208 -20.87 14.30 -49.58
C SER A 208 -20.28 15.60 -50.11
N PRO A 209 -21.08 16.54 -50.65
CA PRO A 209 -20.60 17.88 -50.96
C PRO A 209 -20.01 18.61 -49.74
N ALA A 210 -20.58 18.44 -48.54
CA ALA A 210 -20.06 19.03 -47.31
C ALA A 210 -18.71 18.41 -46.88
N PHE A 211 -18.58 17.09 -47.01
CA PHE A 211 -17.32 16.36 -46.78
C PHE A 211 -16.20 16.86 -47.69
N LEU A 212 -16.50 17.01 -48.99
CA LEU A 212 -15.54 17.48 -49.97
C LEU A 212 -15.20 18.97 -49.80
N ASN A 213 -16.03 19.76 -49.12
CA ASN A 213 -15.78 21.18 -48.86
C ASN A 213 -15.12 21.45 -47.49
N SER A 214 -15.02 20.45 -46.60
CA SER A 214 -14.42 20.62 -45.27
C SER A 214 -12.89 20.85 -45.34
N PRO A 215 -12.36 21.98 -44.83
CA PRO A 215 -10.92 22.24 -44.76
C PRO A 215 -10.21 21.25 -43.84
N PHE A 216 -10.83 20.94 -42.70
CA PHE A 216 -10.27 20.05 -41.68
C PHE A 216 -10.04 18.63 -42.22
N ILE A 217 -11.04 18.05 -42.86
CA ILE A 217 -10.96 16.70 -43.45
C ILE A 217 -9.86 16.66 -44.53
N SER A 218 -9.74 17.73 -45.32
CA SER A 218 -8.78 17.82 -46.43
C SER A 218 -7.33 17.97 -45.97
N GLU A 219 -7.12 18.68 -44.87
CA GLU A 219 -5.78 18.97 -44.34
C GLU A 219 -5.29 17.92 -43.35
N GLN A 220 -6.21 17.29 -42.60
CA GLN A 220 -5.88 16.46 -41.43
C GLN A 220 -6.26 14.99 -41.59
N GLU A 221 -7.33 14.63 -42.32
CA GLU A 221 -7.82 13.24 -42.36
C GLU A 221 -7.49 12.54 -43.69
N LEU A 222 -7.82 13.16 -44.84
CA LEU A 222 -7.59 12.60 -46.18
C LEU A 222 -6.11 12.30 -46.49
N PRO A 223 -5.11 13.08 -46.06
CA PRO A 223 -3.70 12.77 -46.33
C PRO A 223 -3.22 11.42 -45.78
N HIS A 224 -3.93 10.83 -44.81
CA HIS A 224 -3.62 9.50 -44.28
C HIS A 224 -4.13 8.36 -45.18
N PHE A 225 -5.00 8.64 -46.14
CA PHE A 225 -5.65 7.64 -47.00
C PHE A 225 -5.50 7.91 -48.50
N VAL A 226 -5.13 9.13 -48.90
CA VAL A 226 -5.04 9.58 -50.30
C VAL A 226 -3.67 10.25 -50.54
N PRO A 227 -2.90 9.86 -51.57
CA PRO A 227 -1.58 10.41 -51.83
C PRO A 227 -1.62 11.91 -52.17
N ARG A 228 -0.64 12.67 -51.69
CA ARG A 228 -0.34 14.03 -52.19
C ARG A 228 0.63 13.91 -53.36
N ASP A 229 0.50 14.80 -54.34
CA ASP A 229 1.37 14.83 -55.52
C ASP A 229 2.85 14.92 -55.09
N GLY A 230 3.61 13.83 -55.27
CA GLY A 230 5.07 13.79 -55.13
C GLY A 230 5.67 12.98 -53.96
N ASP A 231 4.90 12.22 -53.17
CA ASP A 231 5.43 11.46 -52.02
C ASP A 231 5.24 9.92 -52.20
N ASP A 232 6.34 9.19 -52.41
CA ASP A 232 6.33 7.74 -52.76
C ASP A 232 7.00 6.87 -51.68
N SER A 233 7.04 7.34 -50.42
CA SER A 233 7.63 6.61 -49.30
C SER A 233 6.63 6.30 -48.17
N GLY A 234 6.23 5.04 -48.02
CA GLY A 234 5.63 4.51 -46.77
C GLY A 234 4.28 3.82 -46.92
N ALA A 235 4.05 2.78 -46.10
CA ALA A 235 2.93 1.84 -46.17
C ALA A 235 1.54 2.52 -46.24
N ARG A 236 0.83 2.26 -47.33
CA ARG A 236 -0.49 2.82 -47.68
C ARG A 236 -1.60 2.27 -46.78
N LYS A 237 -2.46 3.13 -46.20
CA LYS A 237 -3.72 2.72 -45.56
C LYS A 237 -4.87 2.85 -46.54
N TYR A 238 -5.79 1.89 -46.51
CA TYR A 238 -6.90 1.86 -47.46
C TYR A 238 -8.01 2.83 -47.06
N ALA A 239 -8.60 3.51 -48.04
CA ALA A 239 -9.85 4.26 -47.88
C ALA A 239 -11.01 3.50 -48.52
N ILE A 240 -12.15 3.49 -47.84
CA ILE A 240 -13.42 2.99 -48.34
C ILE A 240 -14.37 4.18 -48.39
N PRO A 241 -14.38 4.93 -49.52
CA PRO A 241 -15.32 6.03 -49.69
C PRO A 241 -16.73 5.50 -49.97
N VAL A 242 -17.73 6.08 -49.33
CA VAL A 242 -19.15 5.71 -49.41
C VAL A 242 -19.96 6.94 -49.78
N ALA A 243 -20.73 6.89 -50.87
CA ALA A 243 -21.57 8.02 -51.26
C ALA A 243 -22.78 8.13 -50.32
N LEU A 244 -22.82 9.23 -49.55
CA LEU A 244 -23.94 9.50 -48.65
C LEU A 244 -25.08 10.22 -49.39
N HIS A 245 -24.73 11.31 -50.09
CA HIS A 245 -25.63 12.12 -50.92
C HIS A 245 -25.35 11.90 -52.41
N ARG A 246 -26.30 12.26 -53.27
CA ARG A 246 -26.08 12.26 -54.72
C ARG A 246 -25.31 13.50 -55.14
N PHE A 247 -24.24 13.32 -55.91
CA PHE A 247 -23.49 14.42 -56.50
C PHE A 247 -22.97 14.03 -57.90
N PRO A 248 -22.82 15.00 -58.82
CA PRO A 248 -22.34 14.75 -60.17
C PRO A 248 -20.88 14.28 -60.19
N LEU A 249 -20.60 13.19 -60.93
CA LEU A 249 -19.26 12.62 -61.15
C LEU A 249 -18.68 13.01 -62.53
N ASP A 250 -19.24 14.04 -63.16
CA ASP A 250 -18.90 14.54 -64.50
C ASP A 250 -17.65 15.45 -64.54
N GLY A 251 -16.92 15.54 -63.43
CA GLY A 251 -15.75 16.40 -63.27
C GLY A 251 -16.05 17.81 -62.75
N SER A 252 -17.31 18.16 -62.50
CA SER A 252 -17.70 19.44 -61.89
C SER A 252 -17.30 19.60 -60.42
N ILE A 253 -17.04 18.49 -59.71
CA ILE A 253 -16.66 18.47 -58.30
C ILE A 253 -15.23 17.91 -58.15
N ARG A 254 -14.37 18.62 -57.41
CA ARG A 254 -13.03 18.15 -57.07
C ARG A 254 -13.12 17.09 -55.98
N LEU A 255 -12.84 15.84 -56.32
CA LEU A 255 -12.86 14.69 -55.40
C LEU A 255 -11.62 14.57 -54.49
N LYS A 256 -10.76 15.60 -54.47
CA LYS A 256 -9.60 15.73 -53.56
C LYS A 256 -8.73 14.46 -53.48
N GLY A 257 -8.45 13.86 -54.65
CA GLY A 257 -7.60 12.67 -54.81
C GLY A 257 -8.32 11.31 -54.68
N LEU A 258 -9.62 11.29 -54.35
CA LEU A 258 -10.45 10.08 -54.49
C LEU A 258 -10.87 9.89 -55.95
N GLU A 259 -10.82 8.66 -56.45
CA GLU A 259 -11.24 8.37 -57.83
C GLU A 259 -12.73 7.96 -57.87
N PRO A 260 -13.51 8.38 -58.89
CA PRO A 260 -14.95 8.10 -58.97
C PRO A 260 -15.33 6.62 -58.80
N HIS A 261 -14.48 5.70 -59.28
CA HIS A 261 -14.73 4.26 -59.21
C HIS A 261 -14.47 3.64 -57.81
N GLN A 262 -13.80 4.36 -56.92
CA GLN A 262 -13.53 3.92 -55.54
C GLN A 262 -14.76 4.12 -54.65
N ILE A 263 -15.61 5.10 -54.96
CA ILE A 263 -16.78 5.48 -54.17
C ILE A 263 -17.86 4.39 -54.25
N PHE A 264 -18.26 3.89 -53.08
CA PHE A 264 -19.28 2.87 -52.95
C PHE A 264 -20.68 3.45 -53.19
N PHE A 265 -21.37 2.85 -54.17
CA PHE A 265 -22.79 2.97 -54.43
C PHE A 265 -23.44 1.58 -54.34
N ASP A 266 -24.77 1.52 -54.31
CA ASP A 266 -25.46 0.22 -54.43
C ASP A 266 -25.36 -0.39 -55.83
N ALA A 267 -25.86 -1.61 -56.00
CA ALA A 267 -25.90 -2.31 -57.29
C ALA A 267 -26.67 -1.57 -58.41
N LYS A 268 -27.35 -0.46 -58.11
CA LYS A 268 -28.09 0.40 -59.06
C LYS A 268 -27.52 1.83 -59.13
N GLY A 269 -26.34 2.09 -58.56
CA GLY A 269 -25.65 3.39 -58.63
C GLY A 269 -26.25 4.49 -57.74
N ARG A 270 -27.05 4.14 -56.73
CA ARG A 270 -27.73 5.10 -55.84
C ARG A 270 -27.00 5.29 -54.51
N SER A 271 -27.07 6.51 -53.97
CA SER A 271 -26.49 6.86 -52.67
C SER A 271 -27.36 6.37 -51.49
N PHE A 272 -26.88 6.56 -50.26
CA PHE A 272 -27.62 6.18 -49.06
C PHE A 272 -28.88 7.02 -48.82
N GLU A 273 -28.84 8.33 -49.10
CA GLU A 273 -29.97 9.24 -48.89
C GLU A 273 -31.17 8.95 -49.81
N GLU A 274 -30.94 8.44 -51.04
CA GLU A 274 -31.98 8.10 -52.02
C GLU A 274 -32.89 6.91 -51.60
N ARG A 275 -32.85 6.50 -50.32
CA ARG A 275 -33.59 5.39 -49.72
C ARG A 275 -34.75 5.85 -48.85
N SER A 276 -35.96 5.57 -49.33
CA SER A 276 -37.22 5.93 -48.67
C SER A 276 -37.73 4.91 -47.63
N THR A 277 -37.18 3.68 -47.59
CA THR A 277 -37.68 2.63 -46.66
C THR A 277 -36.57 1.97 -45.85
N ASP A 278 -36.90 1.58 -44.60
CA ASP A 278 -35.99 0.89 -43.67
C ASP A 278 -35.44 -0.43 -44.21
N LYS A 279 -36.18 -1.10 -45.10
CA LYS A 279 -35.71 -2.29 -45.79
C LYS A 279 -34.56 -1.94 -46.74
N THR A 280 -34.76 -0.94 -47.60
CA THR A 280 -33.76 -0.53 -48.58
C THR A 280 -32.51 0.13 -47.97
N ARG A 281 -32.62 0.72 -46.78
CA ARG A 281 -31.48 1.22 -45.98
C ARG A 281 -30.66 0.09 -45.35
N ARG A 282 -31.33 -0.97 -44.85
CA ARG A 282 -30.67 -2.19 -44.37
C ARG A 282 -29.99 -2.98 -45.47
N ASP A 283 -30.58 -3.02 -46.66
CA ASP A 283 -29.98 -3.68 -47.83
C ASP A 283 -28.68 -2.97 -48.25
N PHE A 284 -28.65 -1.63 -48.17
CA PHE A 284 -27.44 -0.84 -48.44
C PHE A 284 -26.34 -1.12 -47.39
N ALA A 285 -26.70 -1.16 -46.10
CA ALA A 285 -25.76 -1.51 -45.04
C ALA A 285 -25.20 -2.94 -45.18
N HIS A 286 -26.01 -3.90 -45.63
CA HIS A 286 -25.55 -5.26 -45.94
C HIS A 286 -24.57 -5.28 -47.12
N ALA A 287 -24.89 -4.60 -48.22
CA ALA A 287 -24.00 -4.53 -49.37
C ALA A 287 -22.65 -3.87 -49.02
N LEU A 288 -22.67 -2.82 -48.19
CA LEU A 288 -21.48 -2.16 -47.67
C LEU A 288 -20.67 -3.10 -46.76
N PHE A 289 -21.32 -3.84 -45.87
CA PHE A 289 -20.70 -4.84 -45.00
C PHE A 289 -20.01 -5.96 -45.79
N THR A 290 -20.65 -6.48 -46.84
CA THR A 290 -20.04 -7.50 -47.73
C THR A 290 -18.80 -6.97 -48.44
N ARG A 291 -18.85 -5.73 -48.96
CA ARG A 291 -17.67 -5.11 -49.59
C ARG A 291 -16.54 -4.86 -48.58
N LEU A 292 -16.89 -4.46 -47.36
CA LEU A 292 -15.94 -4.33 -46.24
C LEU A 292 -15.22 -5.66 -45.96
N LEU A 293 -15.96 -6.77 -45.82
CA LEU A 293 -15.36 -8.08 -45.60
C LEU A 293 -14.51 -8.56 -46.77
N ALA A 294 -14.93 -8.30 -48.01
CA ALA A 294 -14.16 -8.64 -49.19
C ALA A 294 -12.82 -7.88 -49.24
N ILE A 295 -12.81 -6.60 -48.88
CA ILE A 295 -11.59 -5.78 -48.83
C ILE A 295 -10.68 -6.24 -47.70
N VAL A 296 -11.23 -6.51 -46.50
CA VAL A 296 -10.47 -7.02 -45.34
C VAL A 296 -9.86 -8.41 -45.62
N ALA A 297 -10.60 -9.29 -46.31
CA ALA A 297 -10.11 -10.61 -46.71
C ALA A 297 -9.00 -10.49 -47.79
N LYS A 298 -9.17 -9.60 -48.77
CA LYS A 298 -8.20 -9.38 -49.86
C LYS A 298 -6.89 -8.76 -49.36
N GLN A 299 -6.94 -7.90 -48.35
CA GLN A 299 -5.73 -7.35 -47.69
C GLN A 299 -4.93 -8.42 -46.93
N ARG A 300 -5.60 -9.44 -46.36
CA ARG A 300 -4.92 -10.55 -45.69
C ARG A 300 -4.38 -11.62 -46.63
N ALA A 301 -5.01 -11.83 -47.79
CA ALA A 301 -4.45 -12.66 -48.86
C ALA A 301 -3.17 -12.05 -49.50
N ALA A 302 -2.97 -10.73 -49.36
CA ALA A 302 -1.80 -9.99 -49.83
C ALA A 302 -0.66 -9.88 -48.79
N VAL A 303 -0.77 -10.55 -47.64
CA VAL A 303 0.38 -10.77 -46.74
C VAL A 303 1.27 -11.84 -47.39
N PRO A 304 2.59 -11.62 -47.56
CA PRO A 304 3.43 -12.64 -48.17
C PRO A 304 3.40 -13.91 -47.33
N LYS A 305 3.27 -15.07 -47.97
CA LYS A 305 3.63 -16.37 -47.39
C LYS A 305 4.94 -16.23 -46.60
N PRO A 306 5.13 -16.90 -45.45
CA PRO A 306 6.46 -17.02 -44.89
C PRO A 306 7.34 -17.60 -46.00
N MET A 307 8.31 -16.80 -46.44
CA MET A 307 9.31 -17.26 -47.38
C MET A 307 9.90 -18.53 -46.77
N ALA A 308 9.81 -19.63 -47.52
CA ALA A 308 10.66 -20.78 -47.33
C ALA A 308 12.08 -20.25 -47.09
N ALA A 309 12.66 -20.65 -45.97
CA ALA A 309 13.94 -20.20 -45.46
C ALA A 309 15.00 -20.17 -46.58
N LYS A 310 15.17 -19.00 -47.20
CA LYS A 310 16.43 -18.67 -47.84
C LYS A 310 17.36 -18.31 -46.70
N LYS A 311 18.31 -19.22 -46.46
CA LYS A 311 19.44 -19.11 -45.55
C LYS A 311 20.17 -17.77 -45.70
N HIS A 312 19.69 -16.69 -45.12
CA HIS A 312 20.48 -15.46 -44.92
C HIS A 312 20.11 -14.83 -43.56
N GLY A 313 21.05 -14.92 -42.62
CA GLY A 313 21.00 -14.32 -41.28
C GLY A 313 20.62 -15.32 -40.20
N GLY A 314 21.62 -15.85 -39.48
CA GLY A 314 21.41 -16.88 -38.45
C GLY A 314 20.57 -16.44 -37.23
N PRO A 315 20.16 -17.40 -36.37
CA PRO A 315 19.35 -17.18 -35.14
C PRO A 315 19.88 -16.09 -34.20
N SER A 316 21.16 -15.75 -34.32
CA SER A 316 21.89 -14.80 -33.48
C SER A 316 21.45 -13.33 -33.62
N ARG A 317 20.91 -12.87 -34.76
CA ARG A 317 20.59 -11.44 -34.96
C ARG A 317 19.28 -10.98 -34.31
N ARG A 318 18.24 -11.84 -34.24
CA ARG A 318 16.95 -11.52 -33.60
C ARG A 318 17.00 -11.62 -32.08
N ALA A 319 17.69 -12.62 -31.54
CA ALA A 319 17.94 -12.75 -30.10
C ALA A 319 18.72 -11.54 -29.55
N GLY A 320 19.74 -11.07 -30.28
CA GLY A 320 20.50 -9.88 -29.90
C GLY A 320 19.68 -8.59 -29.87
N ALA A 321 18.69 -8.44 -30.77
CA ALA A 321 17.79 -7.29 -30.77
C ALA A 321 16.88 -7.32 -29.54
N LEU A 322 16.22 -8.45 -29.24
CA LEU A 322 15.35 -8.60 -28.07
C LEU A 322 16.11 -8.37 -26.75
N GLU A 323 17.31 -8.96 -26.60
CA GLU A 323 18.15 -8.75 -25.41
C GLU A 323 18.58 -7.30 -25.23
N SER A 324 18.89 -6.60 -26.32
CA SER A 324 19.21 -5.17 -26.27
C SER A 324 18.03 -4.33 -25.78
N HIS A 325 16.80 -4.67 -26.18
CA HIS A 325 15.58 -4.00 -25.69
C HIS A 325 15.28 -4.33 -24.23
N LEU A 326 15.51 -5.58 -23.80
CA LEU A 326 15.35 -5.99 -22.39
C LEU A 326 16.38 -5.31 -21.48
N ARG A 327 17.61 -5.07 -21.97
CA ARG A 327 18.61 -4.26 -21.26
C ARG A 327 18.17 -2.81 -21.10
N ALA A 328 17.64 -2.20 -22.17
CA ALA A 328 17.12 -0.85 -22.10
C ALA A 328 16.00 -0.71 -21.05
N ALA A 329 15.08 -1.69 -20.98
CA ALA A 329 13.99 -1.70 -19.98
C ALA A 329 14.46 -1.80 -18.52
N VAL A 330 15.66 -2.29 -18.27
CA VAL A 330 16.24 -2.41 -16.91
C VAL A 330 17.14 -1.20 -16.57
N ALA A 331 17.65 -0.49 -17.57
CA ALA A 331 18.59 0.63 -17.42
C ALA A 331 17.93 2.02 -17.24
N ASP A 332 16.63 2.13 -17.47
CA ASP A 332 15.90 3.40 -17.68
C ASP A 332 15.53 4.18 -16.39
N ASP A 333 16.36 4.15 -15.34
CA ASP A 333 16.09 4.94 -14.12
C ASP A 333 17.34 5.72 -13.67
N GLU A 334 17.23 7.06 -13.65
CA GLU A 334 18.27 7.97 -13.17
C GLU A 334 18.55 7.78 -11.66
N ASP A 335 17.61 7.14 -10.92
CA ASP A 335 17.75 6.79 -9.49
C ASP A 335 18.54 5.49 -9.22
N ALA A 336 19.01 4.79 -10.26
CA ALA A 336 19.76 3.53 -10.12
C ALA A 336 21.24 3.70 -9.69
N ALA A 337 21.66 4.91 -9.31
CA ALA A 337 23.07 5.25 -9.14
C ALA A 337 23.79 4.55 -7.97
N CYS A 338 23.05 4.03 -6.98
CA CYS A 338 23.64 3.35 -5.82
C CYS A 338 22.88 2.05 -5.46
N PHE A 339 23.44 0.90 -5.86
CA PHE A 339 22.88 -0.42 -5.52
C PHE A 339 23.78 -1.14 -4.52
N VAL A 340 23.28 -1.28 -3.30
CA VAL A 340 23.89 -2.14 -2.28
C VAL A 340 23.20 -3.49 -2.23
N ARG A 341 24.00 -4.55 -2.18
CA ARG A 341 23.54 -5.93 -2.02
C ARG A 341 22.61 -6.07 -0.82
N THR A 342 21.35 -6.40 -1.09
CA THR A 342 20.32 -6.63 -0.06
C THR A 342 20.46 -8.03 0.53
N ARG A 343 20.19 -8.14 1.83
CA ARG A 343 20.14 -9.42 2.54
C ARG A 343 18.69 -9.80 2.76
N GLY A 344 18.40 -11.09 2.78
CA GLY A 344 17.05 -11.57 3.03
C GLY A 344 17.00 -12.87 3.82
N PHE A 345 15.86 -13.07 4.47
CA PHE A 345 15.47 -14.33 5.04
C PHE A 345 14.98 -15.26 3.92
N VAL A 346 15.55 -16.46 3.84
CA VAL A 346 15.26 -17.45 2.80
C VAL A 346 14.44 -18.60 3.37
N GLY A 347 13.35 -18.97 2.70
CA GLY A 347 12.55 -20.12 3.11
C GLY A 347 11.60 -20.67 2.05
N SER A 348 10.93 -21.77 2.42
CA SER A 348 9.67 -22.16 1.77
C SER A 348 8.57 -21.19 2.23
N LEU A 349 7.56 -20.97 1.38
CA LEU A 349 6.43 -20.11 1.71
C LEU A 349 5.73 -20.52 3.03
N ASP A 350 5.77 -21.81 3.38
CA ASP A 350 5.21 -22.33 4.64
C ASP A 350 6.00 -21.93 5.89
N LYS A 351 7.34 -21.90 5.79
CA LYS A 351 8.27 -21.72 6.92
C LYS A 351 8.71 -20.27 7.12
N LEU A 352 8.07 -19.34 6.41
CA LEU A 352 8.49 -17.95 6.33
C LEU A 352 8.62 -17.23 7.68
N GLU A 353 7.82 -17.60 8.70
CA GLU A 353 7.79 -16.86 9.97
C GLU A 353 7.93 -17.69 11.25
N GLU A 354 7.71 -19.02 11.24
CA GLU A 354 8.11 -19.87 12.38
C GLU A 354 9.61 -19.69 12.69
N ASP A 355 10.43 -19.53 11.65
CA ASP A 355 11.88 -19.38 11.76
C ASP A 355 12.32 -17.90 11.87
N ALA A 356 11.45 -16.91 11.57
CA ALA A 356 11.79 -15.47 11.65
C ALA A 356 11.60 -14.88 13.05
N GLU A 357 10.59 -15.33 13.80
CA GLU A 357 10.34 -14.87 15.18
C GLU A 357 11.11 -15.68 16.24
N THR A 358 11.44 -16.96 15.98
CA THR A 358 11.99 -17.86 17.02
C THR A 358 13.45 -18.28 16.85
N LYS A 359 14.09 -18.02 15.70
CA LYS A 359 15.49 -18.47 15.46
C LYS A 359 16.40 -17.36 14.94
N SER A 360 17.31 -16.93 15.81
CA SER A 360 18.51 -16.13 15.47
C SER A 360 19.38 -16.76 14.35
N GLU A 361 19.19 -18.05 14.05
CA GLU A 361 19.98 -18.89 13.14
C GLU A 361 19.39 -19.14 11.75
N ALA A 362 18.28 -18.51 11.37
CA ALA A 362 17.73 -18.72 10.02
C ALA A 362 18.71 -18.30 8.90
N PRO A 363 18.75 -19.01 7.76
CA PRO A 363 19.75 -18.79 6.71
C PRO A 363 19.55 -17.41 6.07
N ARG A 364 20.41 -16.47 6.44
CA ARG A 364 20.53 -15.15 5.82
C ARG A 364 21.36 -15.29 4.56
N ALA A 365 20.83 -14.83 3.44
CA ALA A 365 21.54 -14.86 2.17
C ALA A 365 21.54 -13.49 1.51
N ASP A 366 22.54 -13.26 0.67
CA ASP A 366 22.51 -12.22 -0.35
C ASP A 366 21.36 -12.51 -1.33
N ALA A 367 20.51 -11.52 -1.57
CA ALA A 367 19.31 -11.67 -2.39
C ALA A 367 19.64 -12.09 -3.82
N ILE A 368 20.66 -11.47 -4.43
CA ILE A 368 21.06 -11.73 -5.83
C ILE A 368 21.68 -13.11 -5.94
N GLU A 369 22.54 -13.49 -4.99
CA GLU A 369 23.16 -14.81 -4.96
C GLU A 369 22.12 -15.92 -4.79
N TYR A 370 21.17 -15.73 -3.86
CA TYR A 370 20.10 -16.69 -3.62
C TYR A 370 19.20 -16.86 -4.85
N LEU A 371 18.72 -15.77 -5.43
CA LEU A 371 17.88 -15.80 -6.64
C LEU A 371 18.65 -16.42 -7.82
N GLY A 372 19.95 -16.15 -7.93
CA GLY A 372 20.83 -16.77 -8.94
C GLY A 372 20.95 -18.28 -8.76
N LYS A 373 21.17 -18.77 -7.54
CA LYS A 373 21.17 -20.20 -7.22
C LYS A 373 19.81 -20.84 -7.55
N TRP A 374 18.72 -20.20 -7.16
CA TRP A 374 17.37 -20.66 -7.46
C TRP A 374 17.16 -20.80 -8.97
N VAL A 375 17.38 -19.74 -9.76
CA VAL A 375 17.14 -19.72 -11.22
C VAL A 375 17.96 -20.76 -11.99
N ASN A 376 19.13 -21.12 -11.48
CA ASN A 376 20.04 -22.07 -12.12
C ASN A 376 19.86 -23.52 -11.65
N ASP A 377 19.18 -23.79 -10.53
CA ASP A 377 18.95 -25.15 -10.01
C ASP A 377 17.75 -25.82 -10.73
N PRO A 378 17.95 -26.83 -11.60
CA PRO A 378 16.87 -27.47 -12.36
C PRO A 378 15.85 -28.21 -11.50
N SER A 379 16.18 -28.49 -10.23
CA SER A 379 15.31 -29.14 -9.26
C SER A 379 14.49 -28.18 -8.41
N ALA A 380 14.81 -26.89 -8.46
CA ALA A 380 14.10 -25.87 -7.69
C ALA A 380 12.67 -25.64 -8.23
N PRO A 381 11.72 -25.27 -7.36
CA PRO A 381 10.37 -24.94 -7.81
C PRO A 381 10.35 -23.73 -8.76
N PRO A 382 9.37 -23.65 -9.68
CA PRO A 382 9.34 -22.63 -10.71
C PRO A 382 8.86 -21.25 -10.21
N TYR A 383 8.31 -21.17 -8.99
CA TYR A 383 7.77 -19.94 -8.42
C TYR A 383 8.65 -19.41 -7.28
N CYS A 384 8.91 -18.11 -7.29
CA CYS A 384 9.56 -17.40 -6.19
C CYS A 384 8.83 -16.09 -5.88
N ALA A 385 8.64 -15.80 -4.59
CA ALA A 385 8.12 -14.53 -4.10
C ALA A 385 9.25 -13.69 -3.48
N LEU A 386 9.37 -12.44 -3.90
CA LEU A 386 10.21 -11.44 -3.26
C LEU A 386 9.35 -10.52 -2.39
N LEU A 387 9.54 -10.61 -1.09
CA LEU A 387 8.68 -9.99 -0.09
C LEU A 387 9.48 -8.99 0.76
N GLY A 388 8.80 -8.03 1.35
CA GLY A 388 9.38 -7.10 2.31
C GLY A 388 8.50 -5.89 2.55
N GLU A 389 8.82 -5.12 3.59
CA GLU A 389 8.15 -3.86 3.92
C GLU A 389 8.33 -2.79 2.83
N VAL A 390 7.61 -1.68 2.98
CA VAL A 390 7.80 -0.50 2.13
C VAL A 390 9.24 -0.01 2.27
N GLY A 391 9.85 0.37 1.15
CA GLY A 391 11.20 0.95 1.15
C GLY A 391 12.36 -0.03 1.30
N MET A 392 12.10 -1.34 1.45
CA MET A 392 13.14 -2.39 1.58
C MET A 392 13.89 -2.72 0.27
N GLY A 393 13.66 -1.97 -0.82
CA GLY A 393 14.40 -2.16 -2.08
C GLY A 393 13.98 -3.37 -2.93
N LYS A 394 12.71 -3.80 -2.86
CA LYS A 394 12.17 -4.90 -3.71
C LYS A 394 12.38 -4.64 -5.20
N THR A 395 11.94 -3.48 -5.69
CA THR A 395 12.12 -3.05 -7.08
C THR A 395 13.58 -2.99 -7.47
N THR A 396 14.41 -2.35 -6.64
CA THR A 396 15.85 -2.23 -6.88
C THR A 396 16.51 -3.61 -6.98
N THR A 397 16.13 -4.53 -6.10
CA THR A 397 16.61 -5.92 -6.11
C THR A 397 16.14 -6.67 -7.37
N CYS A 398 14.88 -6.55 -7.78
CA CYS A 398 14.36 -7.17 -9.01
C CYS A 398 15.09 -6.69 -10.27
N ARG A 399 15.33 -5.38 -10.38
CA ARG A 399 16.06 -4.79 -11.52
C ARG A 399 17.53 -5.17 -11.50
N ALA A 400 18.21 -5.07 -10.35
CA ALA A 400 19.59 -5.49 -10.19
C ALA A 400 19.77 -6.98 -10.53
N PHE A 401 18.81 -7.83 -10.14
CA PHE A 401 18.82 -9.25 -10.50
C PHE A 401 18.65 -9.49 -12.01
N ALA A 402 17.73 -8.77 -12.66
CA ALA A 402 17.56 -8.83 -14.11
C ALA A 402 18.84 -8.38 -14.84
N ALA A 403 19.44 -7.26 -14.41
CA ALA A 403 20.69 -6.75 -14.95
C ALA A 403 21.85 -7.75 -14.78
N HIS A 404 21.98 -8.34 -13.59
CA HIS A 404 22.99 -9.36 -13.28
C HIS A 404 22.88 -10.58 -14.21
N LEU A 405 21.66 -11.06 -14.47
CA LEU A 405 21.42 -12.18 -15.40
C LEU A 405 21.73 -11.80 -16.85
N LEU A 406 21.38 -10.59 -17.30
CA LEU A 406 21.70 -10.10 -18.64
C LEU A 406 23.22 -9.97 -18.85
N GLN A 407 23.96 -9.50 -17.85
CA GLN A 407 25.43 -9.44 -17.87
C GLN A 407 26.05 -10.84 -17.88
N HIS A 408 25.50 -11.77 -17.09
CA HIS A 408 25.96 -13.16 -17.10
C HIS A 408 25.72 -13.83 -18.46
N ARG A 409 24.62 -13.48 -19.17
CA ARG A 409 24.32 -13.98 -20.52
C ARG A 409 25.32 -13.53 -21.59
N GLU A 410 26.03 -12.41 -21.40
CA GLU A 410 27.11 -12.00 -22.32
C GLU A 410 28.21 -13.05 -22.41
N HIS A 411 28.48 -13.71 -21.30
CA HIS A 411 29.51 -14.72 -21.16
C HIS A 411 28.94 -16.15 -21.30
N THR A 412 27.67 -16.33 -20.92
CA THR A 412 26.96 -17.62 -20.94
C THR A 412 25.58 -17.48 -21.60
N PRO A 413 25.48 -17.55 -22.94
CA PRO A 413 24.20 -17.42 -23.66
C PRO A 413 23.12 -18.45 -23.30
N ALA A 414 23.50 -19.53 -22.62
CA ALA A 414 22.60 -20.57 -22.10
C ALA A 414 21.95 -20.24 -20.73
N ALA A 415 22.33 -19.12 -20.08
CA ALA A 415 21.73 -18.68 -18.81
C ALA A 415 20.24 -18.28 -18.99
N ALA A 416 19.46 -18.04 -17.92
CA ALA A 416 18.04 -17.69 -18.10
C ALA A 416 17.94 -16.28 -18.69
N LEU A 417 17.09 -16.09 -19.71
CA LEU A 417 16.73 -14.75 -20.19
C LEU A 417 15.75 -14.11 -19.20
N PRO A 418 16.09 -12.98 -18.54
CA PRO A 418 15.15 -12.29 -17.66
C PRO A 418 14.25 -11.33 -18.45
N ILE A 419 12.96 -11.37 -18.16
CA ILE A 419 11.92 -10.48 -18.68
C ILE A 419 11.36 -9.69 -17.50
N TYR A 420 11.82 -8.45 -17.33
CA TYR A 420 11.36 -7.56 -16.26
C TYR A 420 10.09 -6.82 -16.71
N LEU A 421 9.04 -6.91 -15.90
CA LEU A 421 7.74 -6.31 -16.17
C LEU A 421 7.28 -5.52 -14.94
N ASP A 422 7.16 -4.20 -15.12
CA ASP A 422 6.68 -3.30 -14.09
C ASP A 422 5.15 -3.25 -14.08
N LEU A 423 4.53 -3.91 -13.10
CA LEU A 423 3.07 -3.95 -12.98
C LEU A 423 2.46 -2.60 -12.63
N ARG A 424 3.23 -1.67 -12.05
CA ARG A 424 2.76 -0.33 -11.66
C ARG A 424 2.28 0.48 -12.86
N LEU A 425 2.75 0.13 -14.06
CA LEU A 425 2.35 0.78 -15.31
C LEU A 425 0.92 0.46 -15.73
N LEU A 426 0.22 -0.47 -15.09
CA LEU A 426 -1.18 -0.79 -15.39
C LEU A 426 -2.17 0.26 -14.83
N GLY A 427 -1.93 0.72 -13.60
CA GLY A 427 -2.81 1.64 -12.87
C GLY A 427 -4.28 1.18 -12.86
N GLU A 428 -5.20 2.14 -12.98
CA GLU A 428 -6.66 1.93 -12.97
C GLU A 428 -7.20 0.95 -14.04
N ARG A 429 -6.44 0.64 -15.09
CA ARG A 429 -6.87 -0.27 -16.16
C ARG A 429 -6.93 -1.73 -15.72
N ALA A 430 -6.29 -2.08 -14.61
CA ALA A 430 -6.42 -3.40 -13.99
C ALA A 430 -7.87 -3.71 -13.58
N LYS A 431 -8.73 -2.69 -13.38
CA LYS A 431 -10.16 -2.84 -13.03
C LYS A 431 -10.99 -3.52 -14.13
N SER A 432 -10.48 -3.62 -15.36
CA SER A 432 -11.20 -4.17 -16.52
C SER A 432 -11.13 -5.71 -16.65
N GLU A 433 -10.63 -6.42 -15.63
CA GLU A 433 -10.38 -7.87 -15.66
C GLU A 433 -9.58 -8.33 -16.89
N PRO A 434 -8.39 -7.74 -17.15
CA PRO A 434 -7.61 -8.04 -18.35
C PRO A 434 -7.10 -9.49 -18.34
N VAL A 435 -7.13 -10.14 -19.50
CA VAL A 435 -6.49 -11.47 -19.69
C VAL A 435 -4.97 -11.29 -19.71
N LEU A 436 -4.18 -12.33 -19.42
CA LEU A 436 -2.71 -12.28 -19.43
C LEU A 436 -2.11 -11.55 -20.64
N SER A 437 -2.62 -11.81 -21.86
CA SER A 437 -2.14 -11.13 -23.08
C SER A 437 -2.34 -9.63 -23.04
N ASP A 438 -3.45 -9.16 -22.47
CA ASP A 438 -3.76 -7.74 -22.33
C ASP A 438 -2.86 -7.10 -21.28
N ILE A 439 -2.63 -7.79 -20.16
CA ILE A 439 -1.70 -7.34 -19.11
C ILE A 439 -0.31 -7.12 -19.70
N LEU A 440 0.24 -8.13 -20.38
CA LEU A 440 1.56 -8.06 -20.99
C LEU A 440 1.63 -6.96 -22.05
N THR A 441 0.65 -6.88 -22.95
CA THR A 441 0.63 -5.86 -24.00
C THR A 441 0.61 -4.44 -23.43
N GLN A 442 -0.17 -4.21 -22.38
CA GLN A 442 -0.26 -2.89 -21.75
C GLN A 442 1.02 -2.48 -21.01
N VAL A 443 1.65 -3.43 -20.29
CA VAL A 443 2.94 -3.18 -19.63
C VAL A 443 4.01 -2.89 -20.68
N LEU A 444 4.12 -3.71 -21.74
CA LEU A 444 5.13 -3.52 -22.79
C LEU A 444 4.98 -2.18 -23.52
N ALA A 445 3.76 -1.76 -23.83
CA ALA A 445 3.49 -0.49 -24.50
C ALA A 445 3.92 0.75 -23.69
N ARG A 446 4.07 0.61 -22.36
CA ARG A 446 4.43 1.71 -21.45
C ARG A 446 5.86 1.63 -20.92
N SER A 447 6.39 0.41 -20.81
CA SER A 447 7.74 0.14 -20.29
C SER A 447 8.83 0.54 -21.28
N TRP A 448 8.53 0.51 -22.58
CA TRP A 448 9.48 0.86 -23.64
C TRP A 448 9.17 2.24 -24.22
N LYS A 449 9.78 3.29 -23.65
CA LYS A 449 9.75 4.64 -24.23
C LYS A 449 11.09 4.97 -24.88
N GLY A 450 11.11 4.95 -26.21
CA GLY A 450 12.20 5.52 -27.01
C GLY A 450 12.93 4.50 -27.86
N GLY A 451 13.02 4.81 -29.16
CA GLY A 451 13.85 4.08 -30.13
C GLY A 451 13.05 3.44 -31.25
N HIS A 452 13.09 4.06 -32.43
CA HIS A 452 12.69 3.45 -33.70
C HIS A 452 13.25 2.02 -33.86
N VAL A 453 12.44 0.96 -33.92
CA VAL A 453 12.79 -0.27 -34.66
C VAL A 453 11.54 -1.07 -35.05
N ASP A 454 11.53 -1.55 -36.30
CA ASP A 454 10.55 -2.32 -37.08
C ASP A 454 9.92 -3.60 -36.48
N HIS A 455 10.10 -3.96 -35.19
CA HIS A 455 9.53 -5.20 -34.63
C HIS A 455 9.12 -5.04 -33.15
N ALA A 456 7.87 -4.60 -32.90
CA ALA A 456 7.29 -4.59 -31.56
C ALA A 456 7.14 -6.03 -31.02
N VAL A 457 7.84 -6.34 -29.92
CA VAL A 457 7.75 -7.63 -29.21
C VAL A 457 6.31 -7.81 -28.73
N GLN A 458 5.66 -8.90 -29.14
CA GLN A 458 4.26 -9.16 -28.81
C GLN A 458 4.13 -9.97 -27.52
N ALA A 459 2.99 -9.82 -26.82
CA ALA A 459 2.70 -10.61 -25.61
C ALA A 459 2.85 -12.13 -25.82
N GLN A 460 2.43 -12.63 -26.99
CA GLN A 460 2.55 -14.06 -27.32
C GLN A 460 4.00 -14.53 -27.43
N GLU A 461 4.92 -13.66 -27.86
CA GLU A 461 6.34 -13.96 -27.94
C GLU A 461 6.94 -14.10 -26.54
N LEU A 462 6.58 -13.23 -25.59
CA LEU A 462 7.02 -13.37 -24.20
C LEU A 462 6.48 -14.64 -23.54
N ILE A 463 5.20 -14.96 -23.75
CA ILE A 463 4.61 -16.20 -23.24
C ILE A 463 5.39 -17.40 -23.78
N ARG A 464 5.70 -17.41 -25.08
CA ARG A 464 6.49 -18.47 -25.71
C ARG A 464 7.89 -18.59 -25.11
N LEU A 465 8.60 -17.49 -24.91
CA LEU A 465 9.94 -17.48 -24.32
C LEU A 465 9.95 -18.08 -22.91
N VAL A 466 8.92 -17.79 -22.11
CA VAL A 466 8.79 -18.36 -20.76
C VAL A 466 8.42 -19.84 -20.83
N GLN A 467 7.42 -20.22 -21.64
CA GLN A 467 6.85 -21.57 -21.64
C GLN A 467 7.71 -22.60 -22.40
N GLU A 468 8.32 -22.22 -23.52
CA GLU A 468 9.07 -23.12 -24.40
C GLU A 468 10.59 -23.00 -24.25
N GLU A 469 11.12 -21.80 -23.95
CA GLU A 469 12.56 -21.50 -23.97
C GLU A 469 13.18 -21.32 -22.57
N GLY A 470 12.38 -21.44 -21.51
CA GLY A 470 12.89 -21.44 -20.13
C GLY A 470 13.30 -20.06 -19.60
N ALA A 471 12.73 -18.98 -20.15
CA ALA A 471 12.95 -17.63 -19.65
C ALA A 471 12.43 -17.43 -18.22
N LEU A 472 13.01 -16.45 -17.52
CA LEU A 472 12.53 -15.96 -16.24
C LEU A 472 11.65 -14.73 -16.49
N VAL A 473 10.41 -14.74 -16.02
CA VAL A 473 9.60 -13.52 -15.94
C VAL A 473 9.64 -12.96 -14.52
N ILE A 474 9.81 -11.64 -14.40
CA ILE A 474 9.81 -10.89 -13.15
C ILE A 474 8.64 -9.91 -13.18
N PHE A 475 7.61 -10.18 -12.40
CA PHE A 475 6.51 -9.24 -12.16
C PHE A 475 6.81 -8.42 -10.91
N ASP A 476 7.11 -7.13 -11.09
CA ASP A 476 7.46 -6.22 -9.99
C ASP A 476 6.27 -5.31 -9.63
N GLY A 477 5.96 -5.21 -8.33
CA GLY A 477 4.94 -4.31 -7.79
C GLY A 477 3.52 -4.86 -7.84
N LEU A 478 3.31 -6.12 -7.45
CA LEU A 478 1.96 -6.71 -7.43
C LEU A 478 1.01 -5.93 -6.50
N ASP A 479 1.46 -5.57 -5.30
CA ASP A 479 0.67 -4.83 -4.30
C ASP A 479 0.12 -3.50 -4.85
N GLU A 480 0.90 -2.79 -5.65
CA GLU A 480 0.54 -1.50 -6.25
C GLU A 480 -0.65 -1.61 -7.22
N VAL A 481 -0.86 -2.78 -7.83
CA VAL A 481 -2.06 -3.04 -8.65
C VAL A 481 -3.22 -3.48 -7.79
N LEU A 482 -2.95 -4.35 -6.81
CA LEU A 482 -4.00 -4.98 -6.01
C LEU A 482 -4.78 -3.97 -5.15
N VAL A 483 -4.18 -2.85 -4.74
CA VAL A 483 -4.87 -1.81 -3.95
C VAL A 483 -5.99 -1.10 -4.74
N HIS A 484 -6.01 -1.23 -6.07
CA HIS A 484 -7.10 -0.71 -6.91
C HIS A 484 -8.21 -1.74 -7.16
N LEU A 485 -8.05 -2.98 -6.70
CA LEU A 485 -8.91 -4.10 -7.05
C LEU A 485 -9.61 -4.64 -5.81
N THR A 486 -10.88 -5.01 -5.93
CA THR A 486 -11.54 -5.77 -4.86
C THR A 486 -10.85 -7.12 -4.64
N PRO A 487 -10.97 -7.76 -3.47
CA PRO A 487 -10.35 -9.06 -3.22
C PRO A 487 -10.61 -10.13 -4.31
N ALA A 488 -11.83 -10.17 -4.85
CA ALA A 488 -12.20 -11.08 -5.93
C ALA A 488 -11.47 -10.77 -7.25
N GLN A 489 -11.43 -9.49 -7.63
CA GLN A 489 -10.70 -9.02 -8.81
C GLN A 489 -9.20 -9.23 -8.67
N GLY A 490 -8.63 -8.96 -7.48
CA GLY A 490 -7.22 -9.20 -7.18
C GLY A 490 -6.84 -10.68 -7.31
N GLN A 491 -7.69 -11.59 -6.83
CA GLN A 491 -7.49 -13.03 -7.03
C GLN A 491 -7.57 -13.44 -8.50
N GLN A 492 -8.48 -12.85 -9.28
CA GLN A 492 -8.55 -13.11 -10.72
C GLN A 492 -7.33 -12.56 -11.47
N PHE A 493 -6.91 -11.34 -11.14
CA PHE A 493 -5.73 -10.71 -11.72
C PHE A 493 -4.46 -11.52 -11.45
N ALA A 494 -4.24 -11.93 -10.20
CA ALA A 494 -3.13 -12.81 -9.85
C ALA A 494 -3.22 -14.13 -10.63
N ARG A 495 -4.42 -14.76 -10.72
CA ARG A 495 -4.63 -15.97 -11.52
C ARG A 495 -4.19 -15.79 -12.98
N GLU A 496 -4.48 -14.66 -13.61
CA GLU A 496 -4.03 -14.37 -14.98
C GLU A 496 -2.51 -14.27 -15.08
N LEU A 497 -1.84 -13.52 -14.19
CA LEU A 497 -0.37 -13.41 -14.17
C LEU A 497 0.30 -14.79 -14.15
N PHE A 498 -0.25 -15.69 -13.34
CA PHE A 498 0.33 -17.00 -13.18
C PHE A 498 0.07 -17.98 -14.33
N ARG A 499 -0.87 -17.69 -15.26
CA ARG A 499 -1.06 -18.49 -16.49
C ARG A 499 0.14 -18.42 -17.42
N ILE A 500 1.11 -17.54 -17.15
CA ILE A 500 2.35 -17.46 -17.89
C ILE A 500 3.16 -18.76 -17.82
N LEU A 501 2.98 -19.57 -16.78
CA LEU A 501 3.54 -20.92 -16.67
C LEU A 501 2.46 -21.99 -16.91
N PRO A 502 2.76 -23.07 -17.65
CA PRO A 502 1.81 -24.14 -17.90
C PRO A 502 1.47 -24.91 -16.60
N PRO A 503 0.29 -25.54 -16.51
CA PRO A 503 -0.09 -26.34 -15.33
C PRO A 503 0.89 -27.48 -15.09
N ALA A 504 1.22 -27.74 -13.82
CA ALA A 504 2.22 -28.72 -13.43
C ALA A 504 1.71 -30.16 -13.66
N ASN A 505 2.02 -30.78 -14.81
CA ASN A 505 1.74 -32.19 -15.04
C ASN A 505 2.70 -33.08 -14.23
N LYS A 506 2.21 -33.71 -13.15
CA LYS A 506 2.95 -34.66 -12.29
C LYS A 506 3.44 -35.94 -12.99
N ARG A 507 3.16 -36.12 -14.28
CA ARG A 507 3.40 -37.37 -15.04
C ARG A 507 4.40 -37.26 -16.20
N GLU A 508 4.96 -36.08 -16.49
CA GLU A 508 6.00 -35.99 -17.50
C GLU A 508 7.37 -36.38 -16.91
N PRO A 509 8.08 -37.34 -17.52
CA PRO A 509 9.46 -37.63 -17.13
C PRO A 509 10.29 -36.35 -17.28
N LYS A 510 11.26 -36.15 -16.36
CA LYS A 510 12.29 -35.12 -16.50
C LYS A 510 13.01 -35.37 -17.84
N SER A 511 12.58 -34.69 -18.90
CA SER A 511 13.24 -34.75 -20.20
C SER A 511 14.58 -34.03 -20.08
N ASP A 512 15.62 -34.68 -20.58
CA ASP A 512 16.99 -34.19 -20.57
C ASP A 512 17.09 -32.81 -21.25
N GLY A 513 17.52 -31.80 -20.50
CA GLY A 513 18.16 -30.60 -21.04
C GLY A 513 17.29 -29.38 -21.34
N ILE A 514 15.96 -29.42 -21.25
CA ILE A 514 15.10 -28.24 -21.50
C ILE A 514 14.85 -27.48 -20.19
N ARG A 515 15.35 -26.23 -20.11
CA ARG A 515 15.16 -25.33 -18.97
C ARG A 515 13.67 -24.98 -18.83
N ARG A 516 13.06 -25.28 -17.68
CA ARG A 516 11.67 -24.86 -17.40
C ARG A 516 11.62 -23.37 -17.12
N GLY A 517 10.56 -22.71 -17.60
CA GLY A 517 10.28 -21.30 -17.31
C GLY A 517 10.11 -21.05 -15.82
N ARG A 518 10.42 -19.82 -15.39
CA ARG A 518 10.32 -19.41 -13.98
C ARG A 518 9.61 -18.09 -13.83
N LEU A 519 9.01 -17.91 -12.66
CA LEU A 519 8.29 -16.70 -12.29
C LEU A 519 8.80 -16.18 -10.94
N LEU A 520 9.28 -14.94 -10.94
CA LEU A 520 9.53 -14.15 -9.75
C LEU A 520 8.45 -13.07 -9.63
N ILE A 521 7.81 -12.96 -8.48
CA ILE A 521 6.83 -11.91 -8.20
C ILE A 521 7.22 -11.11 -6.96
N SER A 522 7.22 -9.78 -7.05
CA SER A 522 7.47 -8.92 -5.90
C SER A 522 6.16 -8.40 -5.30
N CYS A 523 6.05 -8.39 -3.97
CA CYS A 523 4.87 -7.92 -3.26
C CYS A 523 5.21 -7.41 -1.85
N ARG A 524 4.48 -6.43 -1.32
CA ARG A 524 4.54 -6.03 0.10
C ARG A 524 3.99 -7.14 1.01
N THR A 525 4.70 -7.43 2.10
CA THR A 525 4.26 -8.43 3.10
C THR A 525 2.93 -8.06 3.77
N HIS A 526 2.77 -6.78 4.12
CA HIS A 526 1.61 -6.24 4.84
C HIS A 526 0.40 -5.91 3.96
N TYR A 527 0.47 -6.17 2.64
CA TYR A 527 -0.71 -6.07 1.79
C TYR A 527 -1.80 -7.04 2.22
N PHE A 528 -1.41 -8.25 2.58
CA PHE A 528 -2.34 -9.28 3.02
C PHE A 528 -2.75 -9.08 4.48
N ARG A 529 -4.04 -9.28 4.76
CA ARG A 529 -4.59 -9.17 6.12
C ARG A 529 -3.88 -10.10 7.10
N THR A 530 -3.64 -11.34 6.67
CA THR A 530 -2.96 -12.36 7.47
C THR A 530 -1.87 -13.09 6.67
N LEU A 531 -0.96 -13.78 7.37
CA LEU A 531 0.00 -14.67 6.69
C LEU A 531 -0.71 -15.78 5.95
N ARG A 532 -1.79 -16.31 6.53
CA ARG A 532 -2.63 -17.29 5.86
C ARG A 532 -3.21 -16.74 4.56
N ASP A 533 -3.66 -15.49 4.52
CA ASP A 533 -4.16 -14.88 3.29
C ASP A 533 -3.06 -14.69 2.25
N GLN A 534 -1.87 -14.28 2.68
CA GLN A 534 -0.69 -14.19 1.80
C GLN A 534 -0.34 -15.55 1.19
N LYS A 535 -0.29 -16.60 2.02
CA LYS A 535 -0.01 -17.97 1.58
C LYS A 535 -1.06 -18.42 0.58
N THR A 536 -2.33 -18.33 0.96
CA THR A 536 -3.49 -18.71 0.13
C THR A 536 -3.52 -17.94 -1.19
N PHE A 537 -3.19 -16.65 -1.18
CA PHE A 537 -3.21 -15.81 -2.38
C PHE A 537 -2.09 -16.19 -3.35
N LEU A 538 -0.86 -16.36 -2.84
CA LEU A 538 0.29 -16.74 -3.66
C LEU A 538 0.16 -18.16 -4.19
N THR A 539 -0.47 -19.08 -3.45
CA THR A 539 -0.73 -20.45 -3.95
C THR A 539 -2.02 -20.59 -4.75
N ALA A 540 -2.96 -19.66 -4.59
CA ALA A 540 -4.29 -19.63 -5.20
C ALA A 540 -5.02 -20.98 -5.12
N GLU A 541 -5.72 -21.25 -4.01
CA GLU A 541 -6.58 -22.43 -3.86
C GLU A 541 -7.53 -22.57 -5.09
N GLY A 542 -7.36 -23.65 -5.86
CA GLY A 542 -8.19 -23.93 -7.04
C GLY A 542 -7.47 -24.09 -8.38
N ARG A 543 -6.12 -24.08 -8.43
CA ARG A 543 -5.40 -24.65 -9.59
C ARG A 543 -5.26 -26.17 -9.49
N ASP A 544 -5.00 -26.80 -10.63
CA ASP A 544 -4.54 -28.18 -10.77
C ASP A 544 -3.16 -28.42 -10.08
N GLY A 545 -3.08 -28.24 -8.76
CA GLY A 545 -2.02 -28.81 -7.92
C GLY A 545 -0.80 -27.94 -7.54
N VAL A 546 -0.83 -26.61 -7.62
CA VAL A 546 0.23 -25.75 -7.05
C VAL A 546 0.08 -25.67 -5.53
N ARG A 547 1.13 -26.04 -4.80
CA ARG A 547 1.15 -26.09 -3.33
C ARG A 547 2.21 -25.15 -2.77
N HIS A 548 2.18 -24.90 -1.46
CA HIS A 548 3.19 -24.07 -0.79
C HIS A 548 4.62 -24.63 -0.96
N GLU A 549 4.77 -25.95 -1.12
CA GLU A 549 6.04 -26.63 -1.43
C GLU A 549 6.62 -26.27 -2.82
N ASP A 550 5.77 -25.80 -3.75
CA ASP A 550 6.15 -25.35 -5.09
C ASP A 550 6.62 -23.88 -5.11
N TYR A 551 6.70 -23.22 -3.95
CA TYR A 551 7.19 -21.86 -3.82
C TYR A 551 8.51 -21.77 -3.06
N ARG A 552 9.33 -20.82 -3.50
CA ARG A 552 10.37 -20.20 -2.68
C ARG A 552 9.96 -18.79 -2.30
N ALA A 553 10.42 -18.35 -1.15
CA ALA A 553 10.21 -16.99 -0.71
C ALA A 553 11.50 -16.40 -0.14
N LEU A 554 11.73 -15.13 -0.46
CA LEU A 554 12.81 -14.31 0.05
C LEU A 554 12.18 -13.05 0.66
N VAL A 555 12.35 -12.84 1.97
CA VAL A 555 11.92 -11.61 2.65
C VAL A 555 13.13 -10.72 2.84
N LEU A 556 13.12 -9.52 2.25
CA LEU A 556 14.21 -8.55 2.40
C LEU A 556 14.28 -8.04 3.84
N LEU A 557 15.51 -7.94 4.34
CA LEU A 557 15.82 -7.48 5.69
C LEU A 557 16.31 -6.02 5.67
N PRO A 558 16.17 -5.28 6.78
CA PRO A 558 16.78 -3.96 6.94
C PRO A 558 18.30 -4.01 6.71
N PHE A 559 18.85 -2.92 6.18
CA PHE A 559 20.28 -2.74 6.04
C PHE A 559 20.96 -2.72 7.41
N LYS A 560 22.08 -3.44 7.47
CA LYS A 560 23.02 -3.30 8.57
C LYS A 560 23.98 -2.14 8.30
N GLU A 561 24.68 -1.73 9.33
CA GLU A 561 25.64 -0.63 9.27
C GLU A 561 26.67 -0.77 8.12
N ASP A 562 27.16 -1.99 7.83
CA ASP A 562 28.08 -2.23 6.72
C ASP A 562 27.45 -1.92 5.34
N GLN A 563 26.16 -2.21 5.19
CA GLN A 563 25.39 -1.91 3.97
C GLN A 563 25.06 -0.42 3.87
N ILE A 564 24.77 0.23 5.00
CA ILE A 564 24.55 1.69 5.05
C ILE A 564 25.83 2.43 4.65
N LEU A 565 26.97 2.08 5.24
CA LEU A 565 28.26 2.71 4.90
C LEU A 565 28.63 2.50 3.43
N SER A 566 28.37 1.30 2.89
CA SER A 566 28.58 1.02 1.46
C SER A 566 27.68 1.90 0.58
N TYR A 567 26.42 2.09 0.98
CA TYR A 567 25.47 2.95 0.27
C TYR A 567 25.95 4.41 0.30
N LEU A 568 26.34 4.91 1.47
CA LEU A 568 26.82 6.28 1.64
C LEU A 568 28.07 6.56 0.80
N ALA A 569 28.99 5.60 0.70
CA ALA A 569 30.21 5.72 -0.11
C ALA A 569 29.93 5.90 -1.61
N GLU A 570 28.88 5.26 -2.12
CA GLU A 570 28.46 5.37 -3.52
C GLU A 570 27.56 6.59 -3.76
N ALA A 571 26.63 6.87 -2.84
CA ALA A 571 25.65 7.95 -2.96
C ALA A 571 26.26 9.34 -2.73
N LEU A 572 27.29 9.46 -1.87
CA LEU A 572 27.97 10.70 -1.53
C LEU A 572 29.50 10.52 -1.69
N PRO A 573 30.03 10.42 -2.93
CA PRO A 573 31.44 10.10 -3.17
C PRO A 573 32.42 11.18 -2.68
N GLU A 574 31.93 12.41 -2.48
CA GLU A 574 32.70 13.56 -1.99
C GLU A 574 32.80 13.61 -0.45
N GLU A 575 31.98 12.83 0.27
CA GLU A 575 31.90 12.83 1.73
C GLU A 575 32.52 11.57 2.33
N ASP A 576 33.03 11.67 3.56
CA ASP A 576 33.47 10.49 4.33
C ASP A 576 32.23 9.75 4.89
N PRO A 577 31.96 8.50 4.48
CA PRO A 577 30.81 7.73 4.97
C PRO A 577 30.77 7.60 6.50
N ALA A 578 31.93 7.53 7.15
CA ALA A 578 32.00 7.44 8.61
C ALA A 578 31.49 8.73 9.26
N ARG A 579 31.86 9.89 8.72
CA ARG A 579 31.38 11.20 9.18
C ARG A 579 29.87 11.35 8.97
N VAL A 580 29.35 10.92 7.82
CA VAL A 580 27.91 10.95 7.54
C VAL A 580 27.15 10.04 8.51
N MET A 581 27.70 8.85 8.79
CA MET A 581 27.13 7.93 9.78
C MET A 581 27.14 8.52 11.20
N ASP A 582 28.16 9.28 11.58
CA ASP A 582 28.18 9.98 12.87
C ASP A 582 27.09 11.05 12.96
N VAL A 583 26.78 11.74 11.86
CA VAL A 583 25.62 12.65 11.80
C VAL A 583 24.32 11.88 11.97
N ILE A 584 24.16 10.75 11.27
CA ILE A 584 22.97 9.87 11.38
C ILE A 584 22.80 9.34 12.82
N ARG A 585 23.89 9.03 13.52
CA ARG A 585 23.86 8.61 14.93
C ARG A 585 23.58 9.75 15.90
N SER A 586 24.00 10.96 15.56
CA SER A 586 23.79 12.14 16.40
C SER A 586 22.32 12.59 16.45
N VAL A 587 21.51 12.18 15.47
CA VAL A 587 20.07 12.45 15.43
C VAL A 587 19.33 11.25 15.99
N HIS A 588 18.54 11.47 17.03
CA HIS A 588 17.78 10.44 17.72
C HIS A 588 16.88 9.66 16.73
N ASN A 589 16.92 8.32 16.79
CA ASN A 589 16.19 7.37 15.93
C ASN A 589 16.48 7.41 14.42
N LEU A 590 17.33 8.30 13.94
CA LEU A 590 17.64 8.39 12.51
C LEU A 590 18.40 7.15 12.00
N SER A 591 19.17 6.50 12.87
CA SER A 591 19.88 5.26 12.54
C SER A 591 18.93 4.10 12.19
N GLU A 592 17.83 3.92 12.92
CA GLU A 592 16.85 2.85 12.66
C GLU A 592 16.08 3.11 11.35
N ILE A 593 15.86 4.37 11.02
CA ILE A 593 15.24 4.77 9.76
C ILE A 593 16.19 4.58 8.57
N ALA A 594 17.47 4.86 8.75
CA ALA A 594 18.51 4.66 7.74
C ALA A 594 18.70 3.18 7.34
N GLU A 595 18.19 2.23 8.14
CA GLU A 595 18.20 0.80 7.77
C GLU A 595 17.33 0.50 6.54
N ARG A 596 16.41 1.40 6.15
CA ARG A 596 15.57 1.21 4.97
C ARG A 596 16.21 1.92 3.76
N PRO A 597 16.50 1.22 2.66
CA PRO A 597 17.12 1.81 1.46
C PRO A 597 16.44 3.07 0.95
N TYR A 598 15.10 3.08 0.89
CA TYR A 598 14.35 4.26 0.44
C TYR A 598 14.49 5.46 1.38
N THR A 599 14.50 5.24 2.70
CA THR A 599 14.66 6.39 3.60
C THR A 599 16.10 6.85 3.66
N LEU A 600 17.05 5.93 3.54
CA LEU A 600 18.46 6.27 3.38
C LEU A 600 18.70 7.13 2.14
N SER A 601 18.03 6.84 1.02
CA SER A 601 18.14 7.67 -0.19
C SER A 601 17.61 9.09 0.02
N LEU A 602 16.53 9.26 0.80
CA LEU A 602 16.03 10.59 1.18
C LEU A 602 17.04 11.33 2.07
N ILE A 603 17.65 10.64 3.05
CA ILE A 603 18.68 11.23 3.91
C ILE A 603 19.85 11.73 3.05
N THR A 604 20.32 10.93 2.10
CA THR A 604 21.45 11.31 1.22
C THR A 604 21.08 12.44 0.26
N GLN A 605 19.87 12.43 -0.31
CA GLN A 605 19.40 13.49 -1.22
C GLN A 605 19.39 14.87 -0.54
N HIS A 606 19.04 14.91 0.76
CA HIS A 606 18.97 16.15 1.53
C HIS A 606 20.22 16.42 2.38
N PHE A 607 21.24 15.56 2.32
CA PHE A 607 22.41 15.65 3.20
C PHE A 607 23.11 17.00 3.12
N HIS A 608 23.44 17.47 1.91
CA HIS A 608 24.10 18.77 1.74
C HIS A 608 23.20 19.95 2.14
N GLN A 609 21.88 19.81 2.03
CA GLN A 609 20.94 20.83 2.50
C GLN A 609 20.90 20.88 4.03
N ILE A 610 20.92 19.72 4.69
CA ILE A 610 21.03 19.58 6.15
C ILE A 610 22.35 20.19 6.65
N GLU A 611 23.47 19.87 6.01
CA GLU A 611 24.77 20.45 6.38
C GLU A 611 24.81 21.96 6.14
N ARG A 612 24.23 22.45 5.04
CA ARG A 612 24.12 23.88 4.77
C ARG A 612 23.28 24.60 5.82
N TRP A 613 22.13 24.04 6.22
CA TRP A 613 21.32 24.60 7.30
C TRP A 613 22.11 24.66 8.61
N LYS A 614 22.87 23.61 8.93
CA LYS A 614 23.75 23.57 10.10
C LYS A 614 24.86 24.63 10.01
N ALA A 615 25.47 24.82 8.83
CA ALA A 615 26.51 25.83 8.59
C ALA A 615 25.98 27.28 8.63
N GLU A 616 24.73 27.50 8.21
CA GLU A 616 24.00 28.78 8.32
C GLU A 616 23.51 29.08 9.75
N GLY A 617 23.74 28.17 10.71
CA GLY A 617 23.28 28.30 12.09
C GLY A 617 21.77 28.05 12.27
N ARG A 618 21.09 27.50 11.28
CA ARG A 618 19.69 27.06 11.41
C ARG A 618 19.65 25.77 12.22
N LYS A 619 18.74 25.69 13.18
CA LYS A 619 18.48 24.42 13.90
C LYS A 619 17.89 23.42 12.92
N VAL A 620 18.62 22.35 12.62
CA VAL A 620 18.03 21.17 11.96
C VAL A 620 17.38 20.34 13.05
N THR A 621 16.05 20.31 13.07
CA THR A 621 15.26 19.54 14.04
C THR A 621 14.98 18.14 13.48
N GLY A 622 14.82 17.15 14.37
CA GLY A 622 14.35 15.82 13.98
C GLY A 622 13.01 15.91 13.24
N LEU A 623 12.12 16.81 13.69
CA LEU A 623 10.84 17.08 13.05
C LEU A 623 10.95 17.38 11.55
N MET A 624 11.88 18.24 11.13
CA MET A 624 12.03 18.61 9.71
C MET A 624 12.23 17.38 8.82
N LEU A 625 13.07 16.43 9.27
CA LEU A 625 13.40 15.24 8.50
C LEU A 625 12.22 14.26 8.43
N TYR A 626 11.53 14.02 9.55
CA TYR A 626 10.35 13.17 9.58
C TYR A 626 9.21 13.77 8.76
N ARG A 627 8.98 15.08 8.85
CA ARG A 627 7.98 15.78 8.06
C ARG A 627 8.29 15.67 6.57
N HIS A 628 9.55 15.86 6.18
CA HIS A 628 9.95 15.70 4.79
C HIS A 628 9.73 14.25 4.31
N MET A 629 10.20 13.26 5.07
CA MET A 629 9.99 11.84 4.77
C MET A 629 8.50 11.48 4.61
N VAL A 630 7.65 11.94 5.53
CA VAL A 630 6.20 11.71 5.48
C VAL A 630 5.59 12.36 4.24
N LEU A 631 5.95 13.61 3.93
CA LEU A 631 5.48 14.30 2.72
C LEU A 631 5.93 13.59 1.44
N SER A 632 7.21 13.23 1.32
CA SER A 632 7.72 12.50 0.15
C SER A 632 7.02 11.15 -0.02
N TRP A 633 6.72 10.44 1.08
CA TRP A 633 5.94 9.20 1.01
C TRP A 633 4.52 9.49 0.51
N LEU A 634 3.82 10.46 1.11
CA LEU A 634 2.45 10.82 0.70
C LEU A 634 2.37 11.30 -0.76
N GLU A 635 3.35 12.07 -1.23
CA GLU A 635 3.48 12.52 -2.62
C GLU A 635 3.69 11.35 -3.58
N ARG A 636 4.57 10.41 -3.23
CA ARG A 636 4.82 9.19 -4.02
C ARG A 636 3.56 8.31 -4.15
N ASP A 637 2.71 8.34 -3.13
CA ASP A 637 1.49 7.54 -3.06
C ASP A 637 0.26 8.29 -3.62
N MET A 638 0.41 9.55 -4.08
CA MET A 638 -0.67 10.32 -4.70
C MET A 638 -1.18 9.67 -5.99
N GLY A 639 -2.51 9.53 -6.08
CA GLY A 639 -3.18 8.96 -7.26
C GLY A 639 -3.11 7.44 -7.38
N LYS A 640 -2.37 6.75 -6.50
CA LYS A 640 -2.29 5.28 -6.42
C LYS A 640 -3.29 4.66 -5.44
N HIS A 641 -3.86 5.49 -4.58
CA HIS A 641 -4.60 5.06 -3.41
C HIS A 641 -5.92 5.83 -3.32
N GLN A 642 -6.87 5.31 -2.53
CA GLN A 642 -8.21 5.89 -2.43
C GLN A 642 -8.22 7.09 -1.48
N LEU A 643 -7.50 7.00 -0.36
CA LEU A 643 -7.37 8.05 0.63
C LEU A 643 -6.45 9.16 0.12
N SER A 644 -6.87 10.42 0.31
CA SER A 644 -6.06 11.57 -0.08
C SER A 644 -4.89 11.74 0.91
N PRO A 645 -3.76 12.33 0.48
CA PRO A 645 -2.62 12.61 1.35
C PRO A 645 -2.99 13.26 2.69
N ASP A 646 -3.79 14.33 2.63
CA ASP A 646 -4.19 15.10 3.81
C ASP A 646 -5.02 14.26 4.79
N HIS A 647 -5.94 13.44 4.26
CA HIS A 647 -6.75 12.56 5.08
C HIS A 647 -5.93 11.37 5.61
N LYS A 648 -4.95 10.83 4.85
CA LYS A 648 -4.03 9.80 5.35
C LYS A 648 -3.22 10.32 6.54
N GLN A 649 -2.67 11.54 6.43
CA GLN A 649 -1.93 12.14 7.54
C GLN A 649 -2.83 12.30 8.77
N ALA A 650 -4.01 12.92 8.60
CA ALA A 650 -4.95 13.11 9.71
C ALA A 650 -5.34 11.76 10.35
N LEU A 651 -5.67 10.77 9.53
CA LEU A 651 -6.06 9.44 9.98
C LEU A 651 -4.92 8.76 10.78
N MET A 652 -3.66 8.94 10.39
CA MET A 652 -2.51 8.42 11.14
C MET A 652 -2.29 9.16 12.46
N GLU A 653 -2.54 10.47 12.53
CA GLU A 653 -2.53 11.23 13.78
C GLU A 653 -3.61 10.70 14.74
N TYR A 654 -4.85 10.50 14.28
CA TYR A 654 -5.92 9.92 15.09
C TYR A 654 -5.64 8.46 15.49
N PHE A 655 -5.11 7.65 14.57
CA PHE A 655 -4.76 6.26 14.84
C PHE A 655 -3.64 6.15 15.88
N ALA A 656 -2.62 7.02 15.81
CA ALA A 656 -1.55 7.10 16.79
C ALA A 656 -2.09 7.38 18.20
N ALA A 657 -3.03 8.33 18.32
CA ALA A 657 -3.69 8.64 19.58
C ALA A 657 -4.49 7.45 20.13
N GLU A 658 -5.27 6.77 19.29
CA GLU A 658 -6.09 5.62 19.70
C GLU A 658 -5.24 4.40 20.09
N LEU A 659 -4.17 4.13 19.32
CA LEU A 659 -3.21 3.08 19.67
C LEU A 659 -2.57 3.38 21.04
N TRP A 660 -2.17 4.63 21.28
CA TRP A 660 -1.61 5.07 22.57
C TRP A 660 -2.63 4.95 23.72
N ARG A 661 -3.88 5.40 23.52
CA ARG A 661 -4.97 5.26 24.50
C ARG A 661 -5.21 3.81 24.91
N SER A 662 -5.13 2.89 23.95
CA SER A 662 -5.34 1.47 24.22
C SER A 662 -4.26 0.82 25.08
N GLY A 663 -3.09 1.46 25.24
CA GLY A 663 -1.92 0.89 25.90
C GLY A 663 -1.27 -0.27 25.14
N LYS A 664 -1.73 -0.55 23.90
CA LYS A 664 -1.18 -1.59 23.04
C LYS A 664 -0.15 -1.00 22.08
N ARG A 665 0.88 -1.78 21.75
CA ARG A 665 1.87 -1.42 20.70
C ARG A 665 1.44 -1.82 19.29
N MET A 666 0.48 -2.73 19.19
CA MET A 666 -0.04 -3.29 17.94
C MET A 666 -1.50 -3.69 18.13
N TRP A 667 -2.27 -3.60 17.06
CA TRP A 667 -3.67 -4.02 17.00
C TRP A 667 -3.84 -5.14 15.99
N ARG A 668 -4.75 -6.07 16.24
CA ARG A 668 -5.10 -7.08 15.21
C ARG A 668 -5.78 -6.41 14.03
N VAL A 669 -5.70 -7.05 12.87
CA VAL A 669 -6.28 -6.54 11.62
C VAL A 669 -7.76 -6.17 11.76
N GLY A 670 -8.54 -6.97 12.50
CA GLY A 670 -9.94 -6.69 12.76
C GLY A 670 -10.16 -5.45 13.62
N GLU A 671 -9.28 -5.16 14.57
CA GLU A 671 -9.33 -3.95 15.40
C GLU A 671 -9.02 -2.70 14.56
N VAL A 672 -7.99 -2.77 13.71
CA VAL A 672 -7.63 -1.67 12.79
C VAL A 672 -8.75 -1.37 11.79
N GLU A 673 -9.33 -2.40 11.18
CA GLU A 673 -10.41 -2.24 10.21
C GLU A 673 -11.71 -1.76 10.85
N GLN A 674 -12.02 -2.20 12.07
CA GLN A 674 -13.19 -1.72 12.80
C GLN A 674 -13.01 -0.26 13.22
N TRP A 675 -11.82 0.09 13.71
CA TRP A 675 -11.51 1.48 14.05
C TRP A 675 -11.67 2.43 12.86
N LEU A 676 -11.30 2.02 11.64
CA LEU A 676 -11.54 2.84 10.45
C LEU A 676 -13.03 3.13 10.24
N ILE A 677 -13.88 2.13 10.47
CA ILE A 677 -15.33 2.28 10.33
C ILE A 677 -15.83 3.29 11.37
N ASP A 678 -15.47 3.08 12.63
CA ASP A 678 -15.88 3.93 13.75
C ASP A 678 -15.36 5.38 13.58
N PHE A 679 -14.13 5.53 13.05
CA PHE A 679 -13.53 6.82 12.71
C PHE A 679 -14.32 7.56 11.64
N LEU A 680 -14.71 6.87 10.56
CA LEU A 680 -15.52 7.48 9.50
C LEU A 680 -16.92 7.87 9.98
N GLU A 681 -17.53 7.07 10.87
CA GLU A 681 -18.83 7.39 11.47
C GLU A 681 -18.79 8.62 12.37
N THR A 682 -17.71 8.78 13.14
CA THR A 682 -17.48 9.94 14.01
C THR A 682 -16.99 11.18 13.25
N ASN A 683 -16.49 11.03 12.02
CA ASN A 683 -15.97 12.11 11.17
C ASN A 683 -16.74 12.21 9.83
N PRO A 684 -18.02 12.65 9.85
CA PRO A 684 -18.88 12.63 8.67
C PRO A 684 -18.36 13.49 7.51
N ARG A 685 -17.59 14.56 7.82
CA ARG A 685 -16.94 15.39 6.79
C ARG A 685 -15.90 14.61 6.00
N ILE A 686 -15.08 13.79 6.66
CA ILE A 686 -14.08 12.93 6.00
C ILE A 686 -14.82 11.81 5.26
N ALA A 687 -15.79 11.17 5.91
CA ALA A 687 -16.56 10.08 5.30
C ALA A 687 -17.30 10.47 4.03
N ALA A 688 -17.83 11.70 3.94
CA ALA A 688 -18.52 12.19 2.75
C ALA A 688 -17.64 12.14 1.48
N HIS A 689 -16.33 12.41 1.61
CA HIS A 689 -15.37 12.36 0.49
C HIS A 689 -15.18 10.95 -0.07
N TYR A 690 -15.51 9.91 0.71
CA TYR A 690 -15.31 8.51 0.36
C TYR A 690 -16.62 7.72 0.22
N SER A 691 -17.76 8.41 0.15
CA SER A 691 -19.09 7.81 0.12
C SER A 691 -19.35 6.88 -1.08
N GLU A 692 -18.72 7.15 -2.23
CA GLU A 692 -18.83 6.35 -3.45
C GLU A 692 -17.79 5.21 -3.53
N ILE A 693 -16.84 5.16 -2.60
CA ILE A 693 -15.75 4.18 -2.59
C ILE A 693 -16.15 2.96 -1.74
N ASN A 694 -15.83 1.77 -2.25
CA ASN A 694 -16.08 0.53 -1.52
C ASN A 694 -15.29 0.51 -0.19
N ARG A 695 -15.97 0.26 0.93
CA ARG A 695 -15.37 0.20 2.27
C ARG A 695 -14.22 -0.81 2.37
N GLU A 696 -14.29 -1.92 1.65
CA GLU A 696 -13.20 -2.93 1.64
C GLU A 696 -11.92 -2.38 1.01
N LEU A 697 -12.04 -1.52 -0.02
CA LEU A 697 -10.88 -0.83 -0.60
C LEU A 697 -10.28 0.16 0.39
N LEU A 698 -11.09 0.88 1.17
CA LEU A 698 -10.57 1.81 2.19
C LEU A 698 -9.84 1.05 3.31
N LYS A 699 -10.33 -0.13 3.71
CA LYS A 699 -9.64 -1.00 4.67
C LYS A 699 -8.30 -1.49 4.15
N GLU A 700 -8.25 -1.92 2.88
CA GLU A 700 -7.00 -2.28 2.22
C GLU A 700 -6.05 -1.09 2.14
N ASP A 701 -6.55 0.08 1.77
CA ASP A 701 -5.77 1.31 1.66
C ASP A 701 -5.18 1.73 3.01
N LEU A 702 -5.95 1.61 4.09
CA LEU A 702 -5.45 1.84 5.45
C LEU A 702 -4.26 0.92 5.76
N ARG A 703 -4.33 -0.37 5.42
CA ARG A 703 -3.27 -1.33 5.76
C ARG A 703 -2.02 -1.20 4.87
N THR A 704 -2.17 -0.69 3.65
CA THR A 704 -1.13 -0.74 2.61
C THR A 704 -0.51 0.59 2.25
N ALA A 705 -1.27 1.66 2.40
CA ALA A 705 -1.00 2.98 1.87
C ALA A 705 -0.70 4.03 2.95
N THR A 706 -0.58 3.54 4.19
CA THR A 706 -0.27 4.33 5.38
C THR A 706 1.04 3.85 5.99
N PHE A 707 1.45 4.45 7.09
CA PHE A 707 2.72 4.17 7.77
C PHE A 707 2.67 2.90 8.64
N LEU A 708 1.77 1.96 8.30
CA LEU A 708 1.54 0.72 9.04
C LEU A 708 2.26 -0.46 8.40
N VAL A 709 2.70 -1.39 9.24
CA VAL A 709 3.28 -2.68 8.84
C VAL A 709 2.63 -3.81 9.63
N ARG A 710 2.61 -4.99 9.03
CA ARG A 710 2.15 -6.21 9.68
C ARG A 710 3.30 -6.87 10.44
N GLU A 711 3.04 -7.25 11.68
CA GLU A 711 3.93 -8.01 12.56
C GLU A 711 3.19 -9.26 13.04
N GLY A 712 3.80 -10.43 12.85
CA GLY A 712 3.19 -11.73 13.10
C GLY A 712 2.03 -12.05 12.15
N GLU A 713 1.14 -12.95 12.60
CA GLU A 713 0.03 -13.49 11.78
C GLU A 713 -0.94 -12.41 11.30
N ASP A 714 -1.43 -11.55 12.19
CA ASP A 714 -2.51 -10.58 11.91
C ASP A 714 -2.34 -9.23 12.62
N GLY A 715 -1.20 -8.97 13.23
CA GLY A 715 -0.94 -7.76 14.00
C GLY A 715 -0.46 -6.61 13.13
N PHE A 716 -0.95 -5.39 13.37
CA PHE A 716 -0.55 -4.17 12.69
C PHE A 716 -0.06 -3.12 13.68
N ARG A 717 1.06 -2.48 13.34
CA ARG A 717 1.66 -1.36 14.09
C ARG A 717 2.23 -0.33 13.13
N PHE A 718 2.64 0.82 13.66
CA PHE A 718 3.46 1.75 12.88
C PHE A 718 4.77 1.09 12.46
N ALA A 719 5.23 1.42 11.24
CA ALA A 719 6.49 0.93 10.67
C ALA A 719 7.69 1.15 11.60
N HIS A 720 7.61 2.19 12.44
CA HIS A 720 8.63 2.58 13.40
C HIS A 720 8.00 3.26 14.63
N THR A 721 8.62 3.13 15.81
CA THR A 721 8.13 3.77 17.04
C THR A 721 8.14 5.30 16.94
N SER A 722 9.21 5.92 16.45
CA SER A 722 9.24 7.37 16.19
C SER A 722 8.23 7.86 15.17
N LEU A 723 7.75 7.04 14.22
CA LEU A 723 6.63 7.42 13.36
C LEU A 723 5.34 7.54 14.17
N LEU A 724 5.09 6.58 15.07
CA LEU A 724 3.99 6.66 16.03
C LEU A 724 4.10 7.95 16.87
N GLU A 725 5.29 8.25 17.40
CA GLU A 725 5.52 9.46 18.22
C GLU A 725 5.38 10.76 17.42
N PHE A 726 5.85 10.79 16.17
CA PHE A 726 5.66 11.91 15.24
C PHE A 726 4.17 12.16 14.95
N PHE A 727 3.40 11.12 14.62
CA PHE A 727 1.96 11.26 14.36
C PHE A 727 1.19 11.59 15.64
N LEU A 728 1.60 11.06 16.79
CA LEU A 728 1.01 11.42 18.08
C LEU A 728 1.28 12.90 18.42
N ALA A 729 2.49 13.40 18.15
CA ALA A 729 2.80 14.82 18.29
C ALA A 729 1.98 15.70 17.33
N GLY A 730 1.78 15.26 16.09
CA GLY A 730 0.88 15.90 15.13
C GLY A 730 -0.56 15.95 15.61
N PHE A 731 -1.05 14.87 16.24
CA PHE A 731 -2.36 14.82 16.89
C PHE A 731 -2.48 15.83 18.05
N LEU A 732 -1.50 15.86 18.95
CA LEU A 732 -1.46 16.83 20.05
C LEU A 732 -1.53 18.27 19.53
N ARG A 733 -0.73 18.59 18.50
CA ARG A 733 -0.73 19.89 17.84
C ARG A 733 -2.11 20.22 17.27
N ARG A 734 -2.72 19.30 16.52
CA ARG A 734 -4.06 19.49 15.95
C ARG A 734 -5.11 19.76 17.04
N ALA A 735 -5.15 18.93 18.08
CA ALA A 735 -6.09 19.08 19.18
C ALA A 735 -5.91 20.42 19.91
N MET A 736 -4.67 20.82 20.20
CA MET A 736 -4.39 22.09 20.88
C MET A 736 -4.70 23.32 20.03
N VAL A 737 -4.38 23.30 18.74
CA VAL A 737 -4.72 24.40 17.81
C VAL A 737 -6.24 24.52 17.65
N GLN A 738 -6.97 23.40 17.61
CA GLN A 738 -8.43 23.41 17.52
C GLN A 738 -9.12 23.73 18.87
N GLY A 739 -8.39 23.69 19.98
CA GLY A 739 -8.95 23.86 21.32
C GLY A 739 -9.78 22.66 21.79
N ASP A 740 -9.57 21.49 21.18
CA ASP A 740 -10.23 20.24 21.56
C ASP A 740 -9.50 19.62 22.76
N GLU A 741 -9.87 20.07 23.96
CA GLU A 741 -9.28 19.61 25.22
C GLU A 741 -9.67 18.16 25.55
N ASP A 742 -10.81 17.67 25.04
CA ASP A 742 -11.27 16.31 25.31
C ASP A 742 -10.46 15.28 24.50
N ALA A 743 -10.03 15.66 23.29
CA ALA A 743 -9.09 14.86 22.49
C ALA A 743 -7.73 14.65 23.19
N LEU A 744 -7.32 15.54 24.10
CA LEU A 744 -6.04 15.43 24.82
C LEU A 744 -6.09 14.44 26.01
N ASN A 745 -7.23 13.79 26.24
CA ASN A 745 -7.35 12.76 27.26
C ASN A 745 -6.56 11.50 26.83
N LEU A 746 -5.28 11.49 27.20
CA LEU A 746 -4.28 10.49 26.83
C LEU A 746 -3.50 10.07 28.08
N PRO A 747 -3.09 8.79 28.18
CA PRO A 747 -2.05 8.38 29.12
C PRO A 747 -0.75 9.16 28.88
N ALA A 748 0.12 9.22 29.89
CA ALA A 748 1.42 9.88 29.80
C ALA A 748 2.17 9.48 28.51
N VAL A 749 2.58 10.49 27.74
CA VAL A 749 3.24 10.29 26.45
C VAL A 749 4.75 10.24 26.61
N SER A 750 5.46 9.75 25.60
CA SER A 750 6.92 9.70 25.64
C SER A 750 7.54 11.10 25.59
N ARG A 751 8.76 11.24 26.13
CA ARG A 751 9.56 12.47 26.00
C ARG A 751 9.81 12.84 24.55
N GLU A 752 9.94 11.87 23.67
CA GLU A 752 10.13 12.10 22.24
C GLU A 752 8.88 12.71 21.58
N THR A 753 7.69 12.24 21.96
CA THR A 753 6.43 12.85 21.52
C THR A 753 6.36 14.33 21.94
N LEU A 754 6.74 14.63 23.19
CA LEU A 754 6.80 16.01 23.69
C LEU A 754 7.85 16.84 22.94
N HIS A 755 8.98 16.23 22.57
CA HIS A 755 10.03 16.86 21.80
C HIS A 755 9.57 17.25 20.39
N PHE A 756 8.99 16.30 19.64
CA PHE A 756 8.41 16.57 18.33
C PHE A 756 7.34 17.64 18.41
N PHE A 757 6.46 17.57 19.41
CA PHE A 757 5.39 18.54 19.59
C PHE A 757 5.95 19.96 19.82
N GLY A 758 6.96 20.11 20.68
CA GLY A 758 7.57 21.41 20.93
C GLY A 758 8.38 21.96 19.77
N GLN A 759 9.09 21.11 19.01
CA GLN A 759 9.72 21.51 17.75
C GLN A 759 8.67 22.01 16.75
N TRP A 760 7.50 21.36 16.71
CA TRP A 760 6.42 21.74 15.81
C TRP A 760 5.89 23.13 16.16
N LEU A 761 5.69 23.41 17.45
CA LEU A 761 5.28 24.73 17.90
C LEU A 761 6.32 25.82 17.61
N GLU A 762 7.62 25.50 17.59
CA GLU A 762 8.67 26.47 17.23
C GLU A 762 8.58 26.89 15.75
N GLU A 763 8.15 25.97 14.87
CA GLU A 763 8.06 26.19 13.42
C GLU A 763 6.65 26.64 12.93
N ASP A 764 5.61 26.49 13.74
CA ASP A 764 4.22 26.67 13.33
C ASP A 764 3.70 28.10 13.50
N GLU A 765 3.15 28.69 12.44
CA GLU A 765 2.51 30.01 12.47
C GLU A 765 1.30 30.07 13.45
N GLN A 766 0.68 28.92 13.76
CA GLN A 766 -0.46 28.81 14.67
C GLN A 766 -0.08 28.50 16.12
N HIS A 767 1.21 28.63 16.49
CA HIS A 767 1.67 28.29 17.84
C HIS A 767 0.93 29.04 18.95
N ASP A 768 0.48 30.28 18.71
CA ASP A 768 -0.26 31.08 19.68
C ASP A 768 -1.59 30.46 20.08
N ALA A 769 -2.28 29.79 19.15
CA ALA A 769 -3.54 29.10 19.43
C ALA A 769 -3.30 27.89 20.35
N ALA A 770 -2.25 27.11 20.09
CA ALA A 770 -1.87 25.98 20.92
C ALA A 770 -1.44 26.43 22.34
N LEU A 771 -0.63 27.50 22.43
CA LEU A 771 -0.22 28.09 23.70
C LEU A 771 -1.41 28.65 24.49
N ALA A 772 -2.41 29.22 23.81
CA ALA A 772 -3.65 29.67 24.46
C ALA A 772 -4.45 28.50 25.05
N THR A 773 -4.56 27.38 24.33
CA THR A 773 -5.19 26.16 24.85
C THR A 773 -4.43 25.61 26.06
N LEU A 774 -3.10 25.53 25.99
CA LEU A 774 -2.25 25.13 27.12
C LEU A 774 -2.42 26.05 28.34
N ALA A 775 -2.57 27.35 28.12
CA ALA A 775 -2.84 28.32 29.19
C ALA A 775 -4.23 28.11 29.83
N ARG A 776 -5.27 27.76 29.05
CA ARG A 776 -6.58 27.39 29.62
C ARG A 776 -6.50 26.12 30.47
N ILE A 777 -5.80 25.09 29.99
CA ILE A 777 -5.58 23.83 30.72
C ILE A 777 -4.78 24.06 32.01
N ARG A 778 -3.82 25.00 32.00
CA ARG A 778 -3.10 25.42 33.21
C ARG A 778 -4.05 26.00 34.27
N ASP A 779 -5.02 26.81 33.83
CA ASP A 779 -5.90 27.58 34.73
C ASP A 779 -7.08 26.76 35.28
N ALA A 780 -7.39 25.60 34.69
CA ALA A 780 -8.48 24.72 35.12
C ALA A 780 -8.07 23.25 35.05
N TYR A 781 -8.24 22.54 36.16
CA TYR A 781 -7.84 21.14 36.25
C TYR A 781 -8.80 20.19 35.55
N ARG A 782 -8.23 19.35 34.68
CA ARG A 782 -8.88 18.21 34.04
C ARG A 782 -7.94 17.00 34.14
N PRO A 783 -8.36 15.90 34.79
CA PRO A 783 -7.50 14.71 34.92
C PRO A 783 -6.99 14.20 33.57
N LEU A 784 -5.76 13.71 33.55
CA LEU A 784 -4.96 13.29 32.38
C LEU A 784 -4.55 14.42 31.45
N VAL A 785 -5.47 15.34 31.11
CA VAL A 785 -5.21 16.48 30.21
C VAL A 785 -4.27 17.49 30.86
N SER A 786 -4.53 17.87 32.12
CA SER A 786 -3.70 18.82 32.85
C SER A 786 -2.31 18.26 33.16
N GLU A 787 -2.21 16.96 33.46
CA GLU A 787 -0.94 16.27 33.70
C GLU A 787 -0.09 16.22 32.42
N LEU A 788 -0.69 15.88 31.27
CA LEU A 788 -0.02 15.91 29.98
C LEU A 788 0.47 17.33 29.62
N ALA A 789 -0.37 18.34 29.79
CA ALA A 789 0.00 19.73 29.55
C ALA A 789 1.10 20.22 30.50
N PHE A 790 1.05 19.79 31.76
CA PHE A 790 2.08 20.08 32.75
C PHE A 790 3.41 19.41 32.40
N GLU A 791 3.38 18.13 32.01
CA GLU A 791 4.57 17.40 31.52
C GLU A 791 5.22 18.09 30.32
N TYR A 792 4.41 18.48 29.33
CA TYR A 792 4.89 19.23 28.18
C TYR A 792 5.53 20.55 28.63
N THR A 793 4.87 21.30 29.51
CA THR A 793 5.35 22.61 29.98
C THR A 793 6.72 22.48 30.65
N LEU A 794 6.90 21.47 31.51
CA LEU A 794 8.18 21.19 32.15
C LEU A 794 9.26 20.76 31.15
N TYR A 795 8.89 19.87 30.23
CA TYR A 795 9.79 19.38 29.19
C TYR A 795 10.28 20.53 28.30
N ALA A 796 9.36 21.35 27.80
CA ALA A 796 9.65 22.46 26.92
C ALA A 796 10.50 23.54 27.61
N ALA A 797 10.23 23.85 28.88
CA ALA A 797 11.05 24.78 29.67
C ALA A 797 12.50 24.30 29.81
N ALA A 798 12.73 23.00 29.97
CA ALA A 798 14.07 22.42 30.08
C ALA A 798 14.83 22.40 28.74
N HIS A 799 14.13 22.38 27.61
CA HIS A 799 14.74 22.28 26.27
C HIS A 799 14.68 23.59 25.46
N GLY A 800 14.17 24.68 26.06
CA GLY A 800 14.02 25.96 25.38
C GLY A 800 12.99 25.95 24.25
N LEU A 801 11.94 25.13 24.36
CA LEU A 801 10.84 25.02 23.40
C LEU A 801 9.65 25.92 23.82
N PRO A 802 8.75 26.30 22.89
CA PRO A 802 7.60 27.15 23.21
C PRO A 802 6.64 26.50 24.21
N ALA A 803 6.36 27.16 25.33
CA ALA A 803 5.45 26.66 26.35
C ALA A 803 4.73 27.79 27.10
N PRO A 804 3.57 27.51 27.72
CA PRO A 804 2.96 28.45 28.65
C PRO A 804 3.85 28.62 29.89
N SER A 805 3.57 29.66 30.68
CA SER A 805 4.16 29.77 32.02
C SER A 805 3.68 28.63 32.91
N ALA A 806 4.60 27.95 33.60
CA ALA A 806 4.30 26.92 34.59
C ALA A 806 3.80 27.48 35.93
N VAL A 807 3.83 28.81 36.10
CA VAL A 807 3.38 29.52 37.30
C VAL A 807 1.86 29.43 37.41
N GLY A 808 1.34 29.04 38.58
CA GLY A 808 -0.10 29.01 38.84
C GLY A 808 -0.84 27.77 38.33
N PHE A 809 -0.13 26.73 37.88
CA PHE A 809 -0.75 25.51 37.34
C PHE A 809 -1.73 24.86 38.33
N GLN A 810 -2.91 24.47 37.86
CA GLN A 810 -3.93 23.78 38.66
C GLN A 810 -3.81 22.27 38.49
N LEU A 811 -3.45 21.56 39.55
CA LEU A 811 -3.34 20.10 39.60
C LEU A 811 -3.97 19.47 40.87
N PRO A 812 -5.11 19.94 41.40
CA PRO A 812 -5.70 19.36 42.60
C PRO A 812 -6.07 17.87 42.41
N GLY A 813 -5.64 17.02 43.35
CA GLY A 813 -5.95 15.59 43.36
C GLY A 813 -5.15 14.74 42.36
N ALA A 814 -4.26 15.33 41.56
CA ALA A 814 -3.41 14.59 40.61
C ALA A 814 -2.43 13.64 41.33
N ASP A 815 -2.03 12.56 40.66
CA ASP A 815 -0.96 11.67 41.11
C ASP A 815 0.32 11.94 40.31
N LEU A 816 1.31 12.50 41.00
CA LEU A 816 2.62 12.85 40.46
C LEU A 816 3.73 12.09 41.19
N SER A 817 3.42 10.94 41.79
CA SER A 817 4.38 10.10 42.51
C SER A 817 5.57 9.69 41.63
N ASP A 818 6.72 9.43 42.25
CA ASP A 818 7.96 8.97 41.61
C ASP A 818 8.61 9.94 40.61
N ARG A 819 8.12 11.18 40.51
CA ARG A 819 8.65 12.19 39.59
C ARG A 819 9.81 12.99 40.16
N VAL A 820 10.66 13.49 39.25
CA VAL A 820 11.75 14.40 39.54
C VAL A 820 11.46 15.77 38.90
N PHE A 821 11.56 16.82 39.69
CA PHE A 821 11.34 18.21 39.28
C PHE A 821 12.61 19.03 39.51
N GLY A 822 13.01 19.82 38.50
CA GLY A 822 14.22 20.65 38.54
C GLY A 822 15.45 20.00 37.88
N ALA A 823 16.54 20.75 37.76
CA ALA A 823 17.69 20.40 36.91
C ALA A 823 18.95 20.01 37.69
N GLU A 824 19.73 19.05 37.14
CA GLU A 824 21.17 18.89 37.40
C GLU A 824 22.04 19.76 36.47
N SER A 825 21.51 20.26 35.34
CA SER A 825 22.22 21.25 34.52
C SER A 825 21.28 22.05 33.59
N ALA A 826 20.93 23.27 34.02
CA ALA A 826 20.60 24.43 33.20
C ALA A 826 20.55 25.65 34.15
N SER A 827 21.04 26.80 33.71
CA SER A 827 21.46 27.95 34.52
C SER A 827 20.36 28.74 35.26
N GLY A 828 19.30 28.10 35.75
CA GLY A 828 18.21 28.78 36.46
C GLY A 828 17.29 27.84 37.24
N MET A 829 16.70 28.37 38.32
CA MET A 829 15.74 27.69 39.19
C MET A 829 14.40 27.48 38.45
N LEU A 830 13.88 26.25 38.38
CA LEU A 830 12.58 25.96 37.74
C LEU A 830 11.46 26.70 38.47
N ASN A 831 10.67 27.52 37.78
CA ASN A 831 9.64 28.35 38.41
C ASN A 831 8.23 27.73 38.36
N LEU A 832 7.80 27.21 39.50
CA LEU A 832 6.46 26.66 39.77
C LEU A 832 5.75 27.44 40.89
N SER A 833 6.03 28.74 41.01
CA SER A 833 5.34 29.58 41.99
C SER A 833 3.83 29.56 41.78
N ARG A 834 3.08 29.66 42.88
CA ARG A 834 1.60 29.64 42.91
C ARG A 834 0.94 28.36 42.36
N ILE A 835 1.70 27.30 42.11
CA ILE A 835 1.13 26.01 41.68
C ILE A 835 0.15 25.48 42.74
N ASN A 836 -0.99 24.95 42.31
CA ASN A 836 -1.99 24.36 43.17
C ASN A 836 -1.94 22.83 43.10
N LEU A 837 -1.47 22.22 44.18
CA LEU A 837 -1.28 20.79 44.38
C LEU A 837 -2.19 20.27 45.51
N THR A 838 -3.34 20.90 45.72
CA THR A 838 -4.28 20.50 46.79
C THR A 838 -4.73 19.04 46.64
N GLY A 839 -4.60 18.22 47.68
CA GLY A 839 -5.02 16.81 47.66
C GLY A 839 -4.19 15.89 46.75
N THR A 840 -3.08 16.38 46.18
CA THR A 840 -2.24 15.60 45.25
C THR A 840 -1.51 14.46 45.94
N THR A 841 -1.17 13.42 45.17
CA THR A 841 -0.27 12.35 45.64
C THR A 841 1.12 12.58 45.04
N LEU A 842 2.11 12.82 45.90
CA LEU A 842 3.49 13.22 45.57
C LEU A 842 4.50 12.27 46.22
N ARG A 843 4.17 10.97 46.29
CA ARG A 843 5.01 9.98 46.99
C ARG A 843 6.34 9.81 46.25
N ARG A 844 7.45 9.75 46.99
CA ARG A 844 8.81 9.57 46.45
C ARG A 844 9.19 10.58 45.35
N THR A 845 8.58 11.77 45.38
CA THR A 845 8.94 12.85 44.46
C THR A 845 10.27 13.47 44.87
N ARG A 846 11.06 13.94 43.90
CA ARG A 846 12.30 14.68 44.14
C ARG A 846 12.21 16.06 43.52
N TRP A 847 12.55 17.09 44.29
CA TRP A 847 12.48 18.49 43.88
C TRP A 847 13.87 19.11 44.07
N HIS A 848 14.52 19.56 43.01
CA HIS A 848 15.88 20.09 43.04
C HIS A 848 15.92 21.49 42.47
N GLY A 849 16.21 22.50 43.30
CA GLY A 849 16.33 23.89 42.84
C GLY A 849 15.05 24.39 42.17
N VAL A 850 13.89 24.20 42.82
CA VAL A 850 12.58 24.60 42.30
C VAL A 850 12.00 25.75 43.11
N ASN A 851 11.51 26.79 42.43
CA ASN A 851 10.74 27.87 43.03
C ASN A 851 9.28 27.49 43.15
N LEU A 852 8.82 27.31 44.37
CA LEU A 852 7.46 26.96 44.78
C LEU A 852 6.89 28.06 45.71
N GLU A 853 7.31 29.31 45.51
CA GLU A 853 6.79 30.45 46.26
C GLU A 853 5.26 30.54 46.12
N SER A 854 4.58 30.64 47.25
CA SER A 854 3.12 30.64 47.35
C SER A 854 2.42 29.42 46.72
N ALA A 855 3.12 28.30 46.57
CA ALA A 855 2.50 27.03 46.16
C ALA A 855 1.53 26.50 47.22
N VAL A 856 0.51 25.74 46.79
CA VAL A 856 -0.55 25.19 47.64
C VAL A 856 -0.44 23.66 47.67
N PHE A 857 -0.10 23.09 48.82
CA PHE A 857 0.03 21.67 49.11
C PHE A 857 -1.02 21.20 50.14
N VAL A 858 -2.15 21.90 50.24
CA VAL A 858 -3.21 21.58 51.21
C VAL A 858 -3.69 20.14 51.01
N ASP A 859 -3.75 19.33 52.06
CA ASP A 859 -4.14 17.90 52.03
C ASP A 859 -3.30 17.01 51.08
N ALA A 860 -2.13 17.46 50.63
CA ALA A 860 -1.27 16.69 49.74
C ALA A 860 -0.56 15.52 50.48
N ARG A 861 -0.27 14.43 49.77
CA ARG A 861 0.38 13.22 50.32
C ARG A 861 1.80 13.07 49.79
N LEU A 862 2.79 13.34 50.63
CA LEU A 862 4.20 13.50 50.27
C LEU A 862 5.10 12.44 50.94
N ALA A 863 4.63 11.21 51.05
CA ALA A 863 5.42 10.14 51.68
C ALA A 863 6.77 9.96 50.95
N GLN A 864 7.88 10.04 51.69
CA GLN A 864 9.25 9.93 51.16
C GLN A 864 9.61 10.97 50.08
N ALA A 865 8.94 12.13 50.04
CA ALA A 865 9.31 13.20 49.12
C ALA A 865 10.60 13.91 49.56
N GLU A 866 11.43 14.32 48.60
CA GLU A 866 12.70 15.01 48.83
C GLU A 866 12.70 16.38 48.16
N PHE A 867 13.08 17.41 48.91
CA PHE A 867 13.24 18.79 48.45
C PHE A 867 14.66 19.25 48.74
N LEU A 868 15.41 19.60 47.70
CA LEU A 868 16.79 20.10 47.77
C LEU A 868 16.88 21.51 47.16
N GLY A 869 17.30 22.49 47.94
CA GLY A 869 17.57 23.84 47.43
C GLY A 869 16.32 24.58 46.92
N CYS A 870 15.13 24.22 47.39
CA CYS A 870 13.87 24.78 46.90
C CYS A 870 13.46 26.08 47.63
N ARG A 871 12.75 26.97 46.93
CA ARG A 871 12.15 28.18 47.52
C ARG A 871 10.67 27.92 47.76
N LEU A 872 10.29 27.82 49.02
CA LEU A 872 8.95 27.47 49.52
C LEU A 872 8.29 28.68 50.23
N VAL A 873 8.74 29.90 49.95
CA VAL A 873 8.31 31.10 50.70
C VAL A 873 6.80 31.30 50.58
N GLY A 874 6.11 31.46 51.72
CA GLY A 874 4.66 31.70 51.75
C GLY A 874 3.80 30.56 51.18
N SER A 875 4.36 29.35 51.05
CA SER A 875 3.61 28.16 50.61
C SER A 875 2.65 27.63 51.68
N GLN A 876 1.56 26.98 51.26
CA GLN A 876 0.51 26.46 52.14
C GLN A 876 0.58 24.93 52.17
N TRP A 877 0.56 24.33 53.35
CA TRP A 877 0.71 22.89 53.59
C TRP A 877 -0.33 22.37 54.58
N ALA A 878 -1.46 23.06 54.70
CA ALA A 878 -2.45 22.73 55.70
C ALA A 878 -2.99 21.30 55.48
N GLY A 879 -2.96 20.44 56.49
CA GLY A 879 -3.41 19.04 56.37
C GLY A 879 -2.51 18.11 55.54
N ALA A 880 -1.35 18.58 55.05
CA ALA A 880 -0.45 17.76 54.24
C ALA A 880 0.16 16.59 55.05
N GLU A 881 0.30 15.42 54.42
CA GLU A 881 0.94 14.23 54.98
C GLU A 881 2.38 14.12 54.49
N LEU A 882 3.37 14.27 55.38
CA LEU A 882 4.80 14.34 55.06
C LEU A 882 5.64 13.19 55.66
N PRO A 883 5.17 11.92 55.72
CA PRO A 883 5.92 10.87 56.39
C PRO A 883 7.23 10.58 55.67
N ALA A 884 8.35 10.61 56.40
CA ALA A 884 9.70 10.44 55.89
C ALA A 884 10.10 11.42 54.76
N ALA A 885 9.43 12.57 54.65
CA ALA A 885 9.84 13.61 53.71
C ALA A 885 11.13 14.30 54.18
N VAL A 886 11.97 14.74 53.24
CA VAL A 886 13.26 15.39 53.51
C VAL A 886 13.30 16.75 52.83
N PHE A 887 13.56 17.79 53.60
CA PHE A 887 13.84 19.14 53.11
C PHE A 887 15.29 19.48 53.42
N ARG A 888 16.08 19.82 52.41
CA ARG A 888 17.50 20.15 52.52
C ARG A 888 17.79 21.46 51.83
N GLN A 889 18.44 22.41 52.52
CA GLN A 889 18.83 23.71 51.97
C GLN A 889 17.65 24.52 51.38
N CYS A 890 16.43 24.30 51.88
CA CYS A 890 15.24 24.96 51.36
C CYS A 890 14.95 26.27 52.12
N ASN A 891 14.34 27.24 51.44
CA ASN A 891 13.81 28.45 52.06
C ASN A 891 12.28 28.36 52.19
N ALA A 892 11.77 27.99 53.36
CA ALA A 892 10.34 27.93 53.66
C ALA A 892 9.90 29.04 54.65
N ALA A 893 10.48 30.23 54.51
CA ALA A 893 10.05 31.38 55.29
C ALA A 893 8.55 31.68 55.07
N SER A 894 7.83 32.00 56.14
CA SER A 894 6.40 32.32 56.13
C SER A 894 5.49 31.22 55.56
N ALA A 895 5.96 29.98 55.42
CA ALA A 895 5.13 28.85 54.99
C ALA A 895 4.17 28.41 56.11
N ASP A 896 2.99 27.91 55.74
CA ASP A 896 1.96 27.45 56.67
C ASP A 896 1.85 25.92 56.68
N PHE A 897 2.30 25.29 57.77
CA PHE A 897 2.22 23.85 58.00
C PHE A 897 1.08 23.45 58.96
N GLY A 898 0.07 24.31 59.13
CA GLY A 898 -1.05 24.08 60.05
C GLY A 898 -1.72 22.71 59.87
N ALA A 899 -1.87 21.94 60.96
CA ALA A 899 -2.49 20.61 60.93
C ALA A 899 -1.82 19.58 59.98
N SER A 900 -0.57 19.82 59.53
CA SER A 900 0.20 18.85 58.75
C SER A 900 0.68 17.66 59.60
N ILE A 901 0.85 16.49 58.98
CA ILE A 901 1.33 15.27 59.62
C ILE A 901 2.80 15.04 59.24
N CYS A 902 3.71 15.45 60.13
CA CYS A 902 5.17 15.39 59.91
C CYS A 902 5.84 14.20 60.63
N LEU A 903 5.57 12.96 60.19
CA LEU A 903 6.14 11.75 60.80
C LEU A 903 7.53 11.44 60.23
N SER A 904 8.61 11.54 61.03
CA SER A 904 9.99 11.31 60.55
C SER A 904 10.44 12.26 59.42
N THR A 905 9.88 13.47 59.40
CA THR A 905 10.20 14.51 58.40
C THR A 905 11.50 15.23 58.78
N HIS A 906 12.46 15.36 57.86
CA HIS A 906 13.77 15.95 58.15
C HIS A 906 13.89 17.36 57.57
N TRP A 907 14.43 18.31 58.35
CA TRP A 907 14.66 19.71 57.95
C TRP A 907 16.15 20.07 58.11
N LEU A 908 16.91 19.95 57.03
CA LEU A 908 18.36 20.05 57.04
C LEU A 908 18.81 21.38 56.44
N SER A 909 19.35 22.30 57.25
CA SER A 909 19.84 23.61 56.79
C SER A 909 18.79 24.46 56.05
N CYS A 910 17.53 24.42 56.52
CA CYS A 910 16.42 25.16 55.92
C CYS A 910 16.16 26.51 56.63
N ALA A 911 15.73 27.53 55.88
CA ALA A 911 15.25 28.79 56.44
C ALA A 911 13.74 28.72 56.73
N LEU A 912 13.35 28.85 58.01
CA LEU A 912 11.97 28.66 58.49
C LEU A 912 11.39 29.91 59.17
N ALA A 913 11.99 31.08 58.94
CA ALA A 913 11.58 32.31 59.61
C ALA A 913 10.11 32.65 59.31
N GLY A 914 9.29 32.84 60.36
CA GLY A 914 7.88 33.21 60.22
C GLY A 914 6.93 32.10 59.79
N SER A 915 7.41 30.86 59.59
CA SER A 915 6.53 29.72 59.28
C SER A 915 5.66 29.33 60.48
N ARG A 916 4.46 28.80 60.22
CA ARG A 916 3.47 28.42 61.25
C ARG A 916 3.14 26.93 61.15
N GLY A 917 2.58 26.35 62.22
CA GLY A 917 2.11 24.95 62.22
C GLY A 917 3.19 23.87 62.28
N LEU A 918 4.47 24.24 62.30
CA LEU A 918 5.56 23.30 62.59
C LEU A 918 5.49 22.87 64.07
N PRO A 919 5.49 21.57 64.39
CA PRO A 919 5.37 21.11 65.77
C PRO A 919 6.58 21.54 66.61
N ASN A 920 6.34 22.23 67.73
CA ASN A 920 7.38 22.52 68.73
C ASN A 920 7.82 21.27 69.52
N ALA A 921 7.09 20.16 69.42
CA ALA A 921 7.31 18.99 70.27
C ALA A 921 6.82 17.71 69.58
N HIS A 922 7.70 16.97 68.89
CA HIS A 922 7.71 15.50 68.80
C HIS A 922 9.06 15.02 68.20
N ARG A 923 9.61 13.94 68.76
CA ARG A 923 10.98 13.40 68.63
C ARG A 923 11.42 12.88 67.23
N ALA A 924 10.95 13.44 66.11
CA ALA A 924 11.29 12.92 64.78
C ALA A 924 11.44 13.98 63.68
N ALA A 925 11.64 15.24 64.04
CA ALA A 925 12.05 16.30 63.12
C ALA A 925 13.42 16.86 63.57
N TYR A 926 14.45 16.58 62.78
CA TYR A 926 15.81 17.08 63.01
C TYR A 926 15.95 18.46 62.38
N TYR A 927 16.37 19.44 63.19
CA TYR A 927 16.72 20.80 62.75
C TYR A 927 18.22 20.98 62.85
N ALA A 928 18.93 20.94 61.71
CA ALA A 928 20.33 21.35 61.65
C ALA A 928 20.37 22.82 61.23
N GLY A 929 20.58 23.72 62.18
CA GLY A 929 20.44 25.16 61.96
C GLY A 929 21.60 25.78 61.17
N ASN A 930 21.27 26.77 60.34
CA ASN A 930 22.16 27.90 60.06
C ASN A 930 21.46 29.16 60.58
N SER A 931 21.90 29.61 61.76
CA SER A 931 21.60 30.91 62.43
C SER A 931 20.13 31.40 62.44
N GLY A 932 19.45 31.32 63.61
CA GLY A 932 18.29 32.18 63.88
C GLY A 932 17.25 31.75 64.93
N CYS A 933 17.23 30.50 65.39
CA CYS A 933 16.29 30.06 66.44
C CYS A 933 17.01 29.38 67.60
N SER A 934 16.93 29.99 68.77
CA SER A 934 17.39 29.42 70.04
C SER A 934 16.40 28.38 70.56
N ALA A 935 16.77 27.11 70.51
CA ALA A 935 16.61 26.13 71.60
C ALA A 935 16.94 24.71 71.09
N GLN A 936 18.04 24.13 71.59
CA GLN A 936 18.30 22.70 71.50
C GLN A 936 17.67 21.97 72.70
N PRO A 937 17.28 20.69 72.52
CA PRO A 937 18.08 19.65 73.16
C PRO A 937 18.34 18.45 72.24
N GLY A 938 19.62 18.07 72.08
CA GLY A 938 20.01 16.73 71.57
C GLY A 938 21.10 16.67 70.48
N LEU A 939 21.60 17.78 69.95
CA LEU A 939 22.70 17.79 68.99
C LEU A 939 24.03 18.18 69.69
N PRO A 940 25.17 17.53 69.36
CA PRO A 940 26.47 18.07 69.75
C PRO A 940 26.67 19.47 69.12
N PRO A 941 27.47 20.34 69.75
CA PRO A 941 27.61 21.73 69.31
C PRO A 941 28.20 21.82 67.90
N ALA A 942 27.73 22.81 67.14
CA ALA A 942 28.31 23.17 65.84
C ALA A 942 29.81 23.46 66.01
N ARG A 943 30.65 22.55 65.48
CA ARG A 943 32.09 22.77 65.32
C ARG A 943 32.31 23.54 64.02
N GLY A 944 33.22 24.51 64.05
CA GLY A 944 33.58 25.30 62.87
C GLY A 944 34.07 24.41 61.72
N ALA A 945 33.99 24.93 60.50
CA ALA A 945 34.24 24.25 59.22
C ALA A 945 35.68 23.68 59.01
N THR A 946 36.46 23.48 60.06
CA THR A 946 37.85 23.03 60.03
C THR A 946 38.13 21.78 60.87
N GLU A 947 37.14 21.21 61.56
CA GLU A 947 37.32 19.95 62.30
C GLU A 947 36.81 18.74 61.52
N PRO A 948 37.64 17.69 61.28
CA PRO A 948 37.22 16.52 60.51
C PRO A 948 36.19 15.70 61.28
N TRP A 949 35.15 15.24 60.58
CA TRP A 949 34.22 14.24 61.11
C TRP A 949 34.95 12.93 61.39
N ILE A 950 34.94 12.48 62.65
CA ILE A 950 35.45 11.17 63.04
C ILE A 950 34.26 10.24 63.17
N PHE A 951 34.10 9.33 62.21
CA PHE A 951 33.08 8.27 62.24
C PHE A 951 33.70 7.05 62.92
N PRO A 952 33.35 6.72 64.19
CA PRO A 952 33.84 5.52 64.85
C PRO A 952 33.15 4.29 64.24
N SER A 953 33.66 3.84 63.09
CA SER A 953 32.99 2.84 62.26
C SER A 953 33.31 1.42 62.66
N HIS A 954 34.59 1.08 62.67
CA HIS A 954 35.12 -0.26 62.87
C HIS A 954 36.44 -0.20 63.66
N LEU A 955 36.83 -1.30 64.30
CA LEU A 955 38.14 -1.41 64.95
C LEU A 955 39.29 -1.22 63.93
N PHE A 956 39.08 -1.73 62.71
CA PHE A 956 39.87 -1.47 61.51
C PHE A 956 38.92 -1.37 60.30
N SER A 957 38.98 -0.27 59.55
CA SER A 957 38.22 -0.10 58.30
C SER A 957 39.10 -0.44 57.11
N LEU A 958 38.56 -1.22 56.17
CA LEU A 958 39.30 -1.73 55.01
C LEU A 958 38.96 -1.01 53.71
N CYS A 959 37.75 -0.45 53.60
CA CYS A 959 37.29 0.27 52.43
C CYS A 959 36.19 1.27 52.81
N VAL A 960 36.12 2.38 52.05
CA VAL A 960 35.08 3.41 52.18
C VAL A 960 34.62 3.87 50.79
N SER A 961 33.36 4.24 50.67
CA SER A 961 32.79 4.80 49.43
C SER A 961 31.76 5.88 49.72
N TRP A 962 31.71 6.91 48.89
CA TRP A 962 30.60 7.86 48.86
C TRP A 962 29.40 7.27 48.11
N SER A 963 28.19 7.68 48.48
CA SER A 963 27.02 7.52 47.62
C SER A 963 27.09 8.50 46.45
N PRO A 964 26.45 8.19 45.30
CA PRO A 964 26.49 9.05 44.11
C PRO A 964 25.94 10.46 44.34
N ASP A 965 24.94 10.58 45.22
CA ASP A 965 24.32 11.86 45.61
C ASP A 965 25.12 12.62 46.69
N GLY A 966 26.24 12.07 47.16
CA GLY A 966 27.09 12.64 48.20
C GLY A 966 26.42 12.75 49.58
N SER A 967 25.24 12.16 49.78
CA SER A 967 24.48 12.30 51.02
C SER A 967 24.89 11.29 52.10
N ARG A 968 25.52 10.18 51.71
CA ARG A 968 25.86 9.06 52.59
C ARG A 968 27.29 8.57 52.36
N LEU A 969 27.85 7.99 53.42
CA LEU A 969 29.11 7.26 53.37
C LEU A 969 28.86 5.78 53.62
N LEU A 970 29.61 4.93 52.95
CA LEU A 970 29.66 3.49 53.21
C LEU A 970 31.05 3.16 53.76
N SER A 971 31.11 2.40 54.84
CA SER A 971 32.35 1.85 55.37
C SER A 971 32.25 0.33 55.50
N ALA A 972 33.35 -0.35 55.20
CA ALA A 972 33.52 -1.79 55.37
C ALA A 972 34.57 -2.08 56.47
N GLY A 973 34.28 -3.07 57.31
CA GLY A 973 35.04 -3.36 58.52
C GLY A 973 35.66 -4.76 58.60
N TYR A 974 36.71 -4.86 59.43
CA TYR A 974 37.27 -6.13 59.88
C TYR A 974 36.29 -6.96 60.71
N ASP A 975 35.27 -6.31 61.29
CA ASP A 975 34.22 -6.94 62.10
C ASP A 975 33.14 -7.67 61.26
N GLY A 976 33.37 -7.86 59.95
CA GLY A 976 32.44 -8.53 59.03
C GLY A 976 31.19 -7.71 58.71
N THR A 977 31.18 -6.40 59.04
CA THR A 977 30.02 -5.53 58.82
C THR A 977 30.30 -4.43 57.81
N LEU A 978 29.22 -3.96 57.16
CA LEU A 978 29.20 -2.69 56.47
C LEU A 978 28.35 -1.69 57.26
N ARG A 979 28.72 -0.41 57.24
CA ARG A 979 27.93 0.65 57.85
C ARG A 979 27.66 1.76 56.87
N VAL A 980 26.42 2.24 56.86
CA VAL A 980 26.01 3.41 56.08
C VAL A 980 25.86 4.59 57.04
N TRP A 981 26.45 5.72 56.72
CA TRP A 981 26.47 6.92 57.53
C TRP A 981 25.80 8.07 56.80
N ASP A 982 25.17 8.96 57.54
CA ASP A 982 24.79 10.27 57.02
C ASP A 982 26.03 11.17 57.00
N ALA A 983 26.35 11.71 55.83
CA ALA A 983 27.56 12.51 55.64
C ALA A 983 27.50 13.87 56.35
N ALA A 984 26.30 14.38 56.67
CA ALA A 984 26.09 15.69 57.26
C ALA A 984 25.97 15.64 58.79
N SER A 985 25.34 14.60 59.35
CA SER A 985 25.10 14.46 60.78
C SER A 985 26.12 13.59 61.51
N GLY A 986 26.89 12.77 60.78
CA GLY A 986 27.80 11.81 61.40
C GLY A 986 27.13 10.52 61.89
N GLU A 987 25.80 10.40 61.75
CA GLU A 987 25.04 9.31 62.33
C GLU A 987 25.16 8.02 61.51
N CYS A 988 25.31 6.88 62.21
CA CYS A 988 25.27 5.57 61.57
C CYS A 988 23.81 5.23 61.23
N LEU A 989 23.43 5.40 59.97
CA LEU A 989 22.09 5.11 59.47
C LEU A 989 21.78 3.60 59.46
N LEU A 990 22.75 2.77 59.06
CA LEU A 990 22.55 1.31 58.94
C LEU A 990 23.82 0.55 59.31
N THR A 991 23.66 -0.63 59.93
CA THR A 991 24.73 -1.62 60.11
C THR A 991 24.30 -2.93 59.46
N LEU A 992 24.94 -3.28 58.36
CA LEU A 992 24.68 -4.47 57.56
C LEU A 992 25.61 -5.59 58.02
N ARG A 993 25.02 -6.68 58.51
CA ARG A 993 25.71 -7.88 58.98
C ARG A 993 25.44 -9.02 58.01
N GLY A 994 26.42 -9.89 57.82
CA GLY A 994 26.20 -11.09 57.03
C GLY A 994 27.46 -11.76 56.54
N HIS A 995 28.53 -11.02 56.29
CA HIS A 995 29.83 -11.62 55.98
C HIS A 995 30.38 -12.35 57.21
N GLU A 996 30.93 -13.55 56.97
CA GLU A 996 31.49 -14.41 58.02
C GLU A 996 32.96 -14.08 58.32
N ASP A 997 33.55 -13.18 57.54
CA ASP A 997 34.93 -12.68 57.68
C ASP A 997 35.00 -11.18 57.27
N TRP A 998 36.14 -10.53 57.49
CA TRP A 998 36.41 -9.12 57.12
C TRP A 998 35.92 -8.72 55.72
N VAL A 999 35.27 -7.56 55.61
CA VAL A 999 34.78 -7.04 54.32
C VAL A 999 35.88 -6.21 53.66
N ARG A 1000 36.43 -6.72 52.55
CA ARG A 1000 37.62 -6.17 51.88
C ARG A 1000 37.30 -5.06 50.87
N SER A 1001 36.08 -5.01 50.35
CA SER A 1001 35.67 -4.03 49.34
C SER A 1001 34.19 -3.71 49.46
N CYS A 1002 33.83 -2.48 49.14
CA CYS A 1002 32.44 -2.04 49.06
C CYS A 1002 32.24 -0.97 47.97
N ALA A 1003 31.08 -0.96 47.32
CA ALA A 1003 30.73 0.02 46.29
C ALA A 1003 29.23 0.34 46.30
N TRP A 1004 28.88 1.55 45.89
CA TRP A 1004 27.51 1.93 45.57
C TRP A 1004 27.20 1.63 44.10
N SER A 1005 25.94 1.29 43.80
CA SER A 1005 25.44 1.38 42.43
C SER A 1005 25.37 2.85 41.98
N PRO A 1006 25.51 3.15 40.68
CA PRO A 1006 25.46 4.52 40.16
C PRO A 1006 24.15 5.26 40.45
N ASP A 1007 23.05 4.53 40.58
CA ASP A 1007 21.72 5.06 40.91
C ASP A 1007 21.50 5.25 42.43
N GLY A 1008 22.47 4.87 43.27
CA GLY A 1008 22.36 4.95 44.73
C GLY A 1008 21.35 3.97 45.33
N GLY A 1009 20.90 2.96 44.60
CA GLY A 1009 19.87 2.02 45.03
C GLY A 1009 20.38 0.72 45.67
N ARG A 1010 21.64 0.33 45.42
CA ARG A 1010 22.21 -0.96 45.85
C ARG A 1010 23.63 -0.80 46.37
N LEU A 1011 24.06 -1.75 47.20
CA LEU A 1011 25.38 -1.79 47.81
C LEU A 1011 26.04 -3.12 47.46
N LEU A 1012 27.20 -3.10 46.81
CA LEU A 1012 27.99 -4.31 46.59
C LEU A 1012 29.08 -4.41 47.64
N SER A 1013 29.33 -5.62 48.15
CA SER A 1013 30.37 -5.92 49.13
C SER A 1013 31.07 -7.24 48.84
N GLY A 1014 32.37 -7.30 49.16
CA GLY A 1014 33.18 -8.50 49.00
C GLY A 1014 33.94 -8.87 50.27
N GLY A 1015 33.73 -10.09 50.76
CA GLY A 1015 34.26 -10.59 52.03
C GLY A 1015 35.56 -11.41 51.91
N GLY A 1016 36.24 -11.58 53.04
CA GLY A 1016 37.28 -12.60 53.23
C GLY A 1016 36.76 -14.03 53.15
N ASP A 1017 35.46 -14.20 53.41
CA ASP A 1017 34.70 -15.44 53.32
C ASP A 1017 34.54 -15.97 51.88
N GLY A 1018 35.12 -15.28 50.89
CA GLY A 1018 35.07 -15.64 49.49
C GLY A 1018 33.74 -15.30 48.82
N THR A 1019 32.86 -14.55 49.49
CA THR A 1019 31.52 -14.21 48.98
C THR A 1019 31.41 -12.76 48.52
N LEU A 1020 30.55 -12.54 47.52
CA LEU A 1020 30.05 -11.22 47.12
C LEU A 1020 28.59 -11.09 47.54
N ARG A 1021 28.20 -9.92 48.05
CA ARG A 1021 26.82 -9.64 48.50
C ARG A 1021 26.34 -8.29 47.97
N VAL A 1022 25.09 -8.27 47.51
CA VAL A 1022 24.37 -7.10 46.97
C VAL A 1022 23.17 -6.76 47.86
#